data_AF-A0A178A864-F1
#
_entry.id   AF-A0A178A864-F1
#
_cell.length_a   1.000
_cell.length_b   1.000
_cell.length_c   1.000
_cell.angle_alpha   90.00
_cell.angle_beta   90.00
_cell.angle_gamma   90.00
#
_symmetry.space_group_name_H-M   'P 1'
#
loop_
_entity.id
_entity.type
_entity.pdbx_description
1 polymer ?
#
loop_
_entity_poly.entity_id
_entity_poly.type
_entity_poly.pdbx_seq_one_letter_code
_entity_poly.pdbx_strand_id
1 'polypeptide(L)'
;MSGSGSGSGSGGPSKPPPRKQATSTFKKGLKSLVKRQGFIEKLRAEAEESKFYDASSPSTKARRARARSAFEEYVELAYGVTEPEEIWNSATLVQRTKEFLGAMAELSTGHLRDNVKAGTLWQIKHGMYWWASVLMPDFNTLWQKWHEEVSRHIQYIAVKHNLSTDAYAKNNLSDPELALIFRFIMEQDYGLPNLKQHWAAMLLAWVTGARPGSFTVSKGYGKGASLGVSGKVRETDETLRWRDVKFVRMPIGIAVRMTFRFHKGHRNPYKEKNVTDSSRTFTFLPCQGDERLEFDLSLILLALAYERGLFVGSLEDIWSGDEREIPVVDEVNNQAVFVACNKGGALEADQPMQSNALNEKLSKLCVSIGILARNTYYSLRRSAIIETRRKHGTEAAKDLALHKPDGHSLLFYDNVGMGDVDMTSMRMDTEAGMSRDQIRDFFAQYRSRVQMPSDSDDVFDKANVKTAIDNEVKHRLKGNEDYIQTETSHATLLEEATQKLLDMQDAGGVSDTVMIPVGYSAQKGAKLIELLTKYGEGELAKRVNDGVYQRKLLHKRVRHQLQKEIRERMEKEQLALVKKNTASAKQVTNIKGGEPRNVKAAGAVDLGDSTDAAIEAIRATADEGEGAEGEHEDADVDEEVLEEQETTANARQEPEAWQDLTDNVDIQLGAPADPEAPLSESAAQARFDFFKDFVEKRDCDVPLSGLHCPLCASDPTMSDKEKQTVYSLSKLNYHVTSKTHTREEQLKRAMKRDNVFPVFCPDCQYPFASSRDMIKHIKEFHPEQLWNDFDVVDEENNGDDDGEDDEDDDFAAVTVPYIGKGKARAD
;
A
#
# COMPACT_ATOMS: atom_id res chain seq x y z
N MET A 1 -66.68 -19.10 44.72
CA MET A 1 -66.47 -20.35 43.95
C MET A 1 -65.06 -20.84 44.22
N SER A 2 -64.95 -21.90 45.01
CA SER A 2 -63.89 -22.91 44.97
C SER A 2 -63.45 -23.20 43.54
N GLY A 3 -62.18 -23.34 43.15
CA GLY A 3 -61.00 -23.85 43.83
C GLY A 3 -60.33 -24.81 42.85
N SER A 4 -59.07 -24.61 42.48
CA SER A 4 -58.19 -25.70 42.01
C SER A 4 -56.74 -25.20 42.00
N GLY A 5 -55.93 -25.84 42.83
CA GLY A 5 -54.58 -25.44 43.16
C GLY A 5 -53.60 -25.62 42.01
N SER A 6 -52.76 -24.60 41.82
CA SER A 6 -51.50 -24.69 41.11
C SER A 6 -50.50 -25.46 41.97
N GLY A 7 -50.43 -26.77 41.75
CA GLY A 7 -49.35 -27.60 42.26
C GLY A 7 -48.03 -27.13 41.65
N SER A 8 -47.15 -26.54 42.46
CA SER A 8 -45.75 -26.32 42.15
C SER A 8 -45.04 -27.68 42.12
N GLY A 9 -45.20 -28.41 41.02
CA GLY A 9 -44.39 -29.57 40.73
C GLY A 9 -42.93 -29.11 40.60
N SER A 10 -42.12 -29.44 41.59
CA SER A 10 -40.66 -29.34 41.53
C SER A 10 -40.18 -30.23 40.38
N GLY A 11 -40.10 -29.67 39.18
CA GLY A 11 -39.51 -30.31 38.02
C GLY A 11 -38.04 -30.53 38.32
N GLY A 12 -37.72 -31.72 38.82
CA GLY A 12 -36.34 -32.20 38.85
C GLY A 12 -35.75 -32.07 37.44
N PRO A 13 -34.42 -31.86 37.33
CA PRO A 13 -33.78 -31.67 36.04
C PRO A 13 -34.21 -32.77 35.06
N SER A 14 -34.67 -32.37 33.88
CA SER A 14 -35.11 -33.30 32.85
C SER A 14 -34.02 -34.33 32.61
N LYS A 15 -34.35 -35.61 32.76
CA LYS A 15 -33.39 -36.68 32.46
C LYS A 15 -32.97 -36.53 31.00
N PRO A 16 -31.67 -36.59 30.68
CA PRO A 16 -31.23 -36.55 29.30
C PRO A 16 -31.91 -37.68 28.52
N PRO A 17 -32.31 -37.44 27.26
CA PRO A 17 -32.98 -38.46 26.46
C PRO A 17 -32.09 -39.72 26.34
N PRO A 18 -32.69 -40.92 26.33
CA PRO A 18 -31.93 -42.16 26.25
C PRO A 18 -31.09 -42.21 24.97
N ARG A 19 -29.84 -42.64 25.10
CA ARG A 19 -28.90 -42.74 23.98
C ARG A 19 -29.43 -43.74 22.93
N LYS A 20 -29.63 -43.27 21.69
CA LYS A 20 -29.94 -44.17 20.57
C LYS A 20 -28.79 -45.15 20.34
N GLN A 21 -29.11 -46.43 20.14
CA GLN A 21 -28.07 -47.44 19.88
C GLN A 21 -27.44 -47.20 18.51
N ALA A 22 -26.10 -47.11 18.47
CA ALA A 22 -25.36 -47.08 17.21
C ALA A 22 -25.58 -48.37 16.41
N THR A 23 -25.65 -48.25 15.08
CA THR A 23 -25.83 -49.38 14.17
C THR A 23 -24.67 -50.39 14.28
N SER A 24 -24.95 -51.65 14.02
CA SER A 24 -23.93 -52.72 14.07
C SER A 24 -22.79 -52.46 13.08
N THR A 25 -23.09 -51.90 11.91
CA THR A 25 -22.11 -51.49 10.89
C THR A 25 -21.16 -50.43 11.43
N PHE A 26 -21.67 -49.36 12.05
CA PHE A 26 -20.82 -48.31 12.62
C PHE A 26 -19.93 -48.85 13.75
N LYS A 27 -20.47 -49.70 14.62
CA LYS A 27 -19.70 -50.36 15.69
C LYS A 27 -18.59 -51.26 15.13
N LYS A 28 -18.85 -52.03 14.06
CA LYS A 28 -17.83 -52.83 13.38
C LYS A 28 -16.74 -51.93 12.77
N GLY A 29 -17.13 -50.81 12.15
CA GLY A 29 -16.22 -49.79 11.64
C GLY A 29 -15.28 -49.23 12.71
N LEU A 30 -15.85 -48.76 13.84
CA LEU A 30 -15.07 -48.26 14.98
C LEU A 30 -14.12 -49.33 15.55
N LYS A 31 -14.57 -50.58 15.70
CA LYS A 31 -13.70 -51.68 16.17
C LYS A 31 -12.53 -51.94 15.21
N SER A 32 -12.75 -51.84 13.90
CA SER A 32 -11.69 -51.96 12.90
C SER A 32 -10.70 -50.80 12.99
N LEU A 33 -11.21 -49.59 13.20
CA LEU A 33 -10.41 -48.37 13.32
C LEU A 33 -9.53 -48.39 14.58
N VAL A 34 -10.08 -48.80 15.73
CA VAL A 34 -9.33 -48.95 16.99
C VAL A 34 -8.19 -49.98 16.89
N LYS A 35 -8.32 -51.00 16.03
CA LYS A 35 -7.23 -51.95 15.78
C LYS A 35 -6.06 -51.36 14.99
N ARG A 36 -6.25 -50.21 14.32
CA ARG A 36 -5.22 -49.50 13.55
C ARG A 36 -4.54 -48.46 14.45
N GLN A 37 -3.65 -48.92 15.33
CA GLN A 37 -3.02 -48.08 16.36
C GLN A 37 -2.37 -46.79 15.78
N GLY A 38 -1.58 -46.91 14.71
CA GLY A 38 -0.97 -45.74 14.08
C GLY A 38 -1.98 -44.74 13.48
N PHE A 39 -3.16 -45.21 13.05
CA PHE A 39 -4.23 -44.32 12.59
C PHE A 39 -4.92 -43.60 13.77
N ILE A 40 -5.09 -44.27 14.92
CA ILE A 40 -5.60 -43.63 16.14
C ILE A 40 -4.62 -42.58 16.66
N GLU A 41 -3.32 -42.86 16.64
CA GLU A 41 -2.29 -41.89 17.00
C GLU A 41 -2.32 -40.67 16.08
N LYS A 42 -2.46 -40.89 14.77
CA LYS A 42 -2.68 -39.81 13.81
C LYS A 42 -3.93 -38.98 14.13
N LEU A 43 -5.08 -39.62 14.39
CA LEU A 43 -6.31 -38.92 14.75
C LEU A 43 -6.19 -38.13 16.06
N ARG A 44 -5.42 -38.65 17.03
CA ARG A 44 -5.14 -37.93 18.28
C ARG A 44 -4.26 -36.71 18.02
N ALA A 45 -3.21 -36.86 17.22
CA ALA A 45 -2.37 -35.74 16.81
C ALA A 45 -3.17 -34.66 16.06
N GLU A 46 -4.03 -35.06 15.11
CA GLU A 46 -4.94 -34.15 14.41
C GLU A 46 -5.93 -33.46 15.36
N ALA A 47 -6.45 -34.19 16.37
CA ALA A 47 -7.34 -33.61 17.38
C ALA A 47 -6.62 -32.57 18.24
N GLU A 48 -5.37 -32.84 18.65
CA GLU A 48 -4.54 -31.88 19.39
C GLU A 48 -4.16 -30.66 18.52
N GLU A 49 -3.78 -30.87 17.25
CA GLU A 49 -3.48 -29.78 16.32
C GLU A 49 -4.73 -28.91 16.06
N SER A 50 -5.91 -29.53 15.95
CA SER A 50 -7.18 -28.82 15.72
C SER A 50 -7.54 -27.82 16.81
N LYS A 51 -7.00 -27.98 18.02
CA LYS A 51 -7.15 -27.03 19.12
C LYS A 51 -6.57 -25.65 18.76
N PHE A 52 -5.53 -25.62 17.94
CA PHE A 52 -4.84 -24.41 17.49
C PHE A 52 -5.26 -23.97 16.08
N TYR A 53 -6.19 -24.70 15.45
CA TYR A 53 -6.67 -24.35 14.13
C TYR A 53 -7.51 -23.07 14.18
N ASP A 54 -6.95 -22.00 13.63
CA ASP A 54 -7.64 -20.74 13.42
C ASP A 54 -8.30 -20.73 12.05
N ALA A 55 -9.63 -20.65 12.01
CA ALA A 55 -10.41 -20.55 10.77
C ALA A 55 -10.56 -19.10 10.24
N SER A 56 -9.97 -18.10 10.88
CA SER A 56 -10.07 -16.71 10.48
C SER A 56 -9.17 -16.37 9.27
N SER A 57 -9.24 -15.13 8.79
CA SER A 57 -8.41 -14.63 7.69
C SER A 57 -6.90 -14.70 8.03
N PRO A 58 -6.00 -14.77 7.03
CA PRO A 58 -4.55 -14.69 7.28
C PRO A 58 -4.13 -13.44 8.08
N SER A 59 -4.77 -12.30 7.84
CA SER A 59 -4.53 -11.06 8.61
C SER A 59 -4.94 -11.20 10.07
N THR A 60 -6.11 -11.78 10.36
CA THR A 60 -6.54 -12.07 11.73
C THR A 60 -5.54 -12.99 12.43
N LYS A 61 -5.10 -14.07 11.76
CA LYS A 61 -4.14 -15.05 12.31
C LYS A 61 -2.82 -14.37 12.67
N ALA A 62 -2.28 -13.57 11.74
CA ALA A 62 -1.05 -12.81 11.97
C ALA A 62 -1.20 -11.85 13.14
N ARG A 63 -2.33 -11.12 13.22
CA ARG A 63 -2.62 -10.21 14.34
C ARG A 63 -2.72 -10.93 15.68
N ARG A 64 -3.41 -12.07 15.73
CA ARG A 64 -3.48 -12.95 16.91
C ARG A 64 -2.09 -13.41 17.32
N ALA A 65 -1.29 -13.91 16.38
CA ALA A 65 0.08 -14.35 16.66
C ALA A 65 0.94 -13.21 17.26
N ARG A 66 0.91 -12.02 16.64
CA ARG A 66 1.62 -10.83 17.18
C ARG A 66 1.16 -10.46 18.59
N ALA A 67 -0.15 -10.47 18.85
CA ALA A 67 -0.69 -10.15 20.17
C ALA A 67 -0.24 -11.17 21.25
N ARG A 68 -0.12 -12.46 20.88
CA ARG A 68 0.43 -13.48 21.76
C ARG A 68 1.92 -13.25 22.03
N SER A 69 2.73 -13.13 20.99
CA SER A 69 4.18 -12.95 21.13
C SER A 69 4.50 -11.74 22.01
N ALA A 70 3.85 -10.60 21.75
CA ALA A 70 4.05 -9.39 22.55
C ALA A 70 3.61 -9.56 24.02
N PHE A 71 2.52 -10.29 24.27
CA PHE A 71 2.07 -10.56 25.64
C PHE A 71 3.00 -11.52 26.39
N GLU A 72 3.42 -12.60 25.74
CA GLU A 72 4.35 -13.59 26.32
C GLU A 72 5.70 -12.93 26.63
N GLU A 73 6.24 -12.13 25.71
CA GLU A 73 7.48 -11.37 25.90
C GLU A 73 7.35 -10.34 27.05
N TYR A 74 6.21 -9.63 27.13
CA TYR A 74 5.95 -8.74 28.25
C TYR A 74 5.95 -9.48 29.60
N VAL A 75 5.31 -10.65 29.67
CA VAL A 75 5.24 -11.43 30.91
C VAL A 75 6.61 -12.00 31.28
N GLU A 76 7.39 -12.45 30.31
CA GLU A 76 8.77 -12.88 30.53
C GLU A 76 9.63 -11.74 31.10
N LEU A 77 9.60 -10.56 30.47
CA LEU A 77 10.42 -9.43 30.91
C LEU A 77 9.97 -8.85 32.27
N ALA A 78 8.66 -8.75 32.51
CA ALA A 78 8.12 -8.14 33.72
C ALA A 78 8.07 -9.09 34.92
N TYR A 79 7.97 -10.41 34.70
CA TYR A 79 7.75 -11.40 35.75
C TYR A 79 8.76 -12.55 35.79
N GLY A 80 9.63 -12.69 34.79
CA GLY A 80 10.56 -13.82 34.68
C GLY A 80 9.86 -15.17 34.45
N VAL A 81 8.67 -15.16 33.84
CA VAL A 81 7.88 -16.36 33.59
C VAL A 81 7.89 -16.69 32.11
N THR A 82 8.45 -17.84 31.75
CA THR A 82 8.60 -18.31 30.36
C THR A 82 7.64 -19.44 29.99
N GLU A 83 7.18 -20.22 30.97
CA GLU A 83 6.34 -21.38 30.72
C GLU A 83 4.92 -20.95 30.31
N PRO A 84 4.40 -21.38 29.14
CA PRO A 84 3.08 -20.95 28.65
C PRO A 84 1.94 -21.19 29.65
N GLU A 85 2.00 -22.27 30.43
CA GLU A 85 0.98 -22.63 31.42
C GLU A 85 0.95 -21.64 32.61
N GLU A 86 2.09 -21.05 32.93
CA GLU A 86 2.21 -20.02 33.98
C GLU A 86 1.92 -18.62 33.45
N ILE A 87 2.27 -18.34 32.19
CA ILE A 87 1.92 -17.09 31.51
C ILE A 87 0.39 -16.98 31.40
N TRP A 88 -0.24 -18.02 30.86
CA TRP A 88 -1.67 -18.14 30.63
C TRP A 88 -2.37 -18.78 31.84
N ASN A 89 -2.30 -18.13 33.00
CA ASN A 89 -2.86 -18.62 34.25
C ASN A 89 -4.11 -17.83 34.70
N SER A 90 -5.19 -18.52 35.09
CA SER A 90 -6.46 -17.86 35.43
C SER A 90 -6.40 -16.93 36.65
N ALA A 91 -5.46 -17.16 37.58
CA ALA A 91 -5.26 -16.31 38.74
C ALA A 91 -4.59 -14.96 38.39
N THR A 92 -3.75 -14.91 37.36
CA THR A 92 -2.93 -13.73 37.03
C THR A 92 -3.32 -13.04 35.72
N LEU A 93 -4.01 -13.74 34.81
CA LEU A 93 -4.29 -13.28 33.44
C LEU A 93 -4.95 -11.89 33.41
N VAL A 94 -5.96 -11.65 34.24
CA VAL A 94 -6.70 -10.37 34.24
C VAL A 94 -5.77 -9.22 34.58
N GLN A 95 -4.92 -9.38 35.60
CA GLN A 95 -4.00 -8.32 36.01
C GLN A 95 -2.90 -8.12 34.97
N ARG A 96 -2.25 -9.20 34.51
CA ARG A 96 -1.20 -9.14 33.49
C ARG A 96 -1.68 -8.56 32.17
N THR A 97 -2.91 -8.88 31.73
CA THR A 97 -3.51 -8.31 30.51
C THR A 97 -3.66 -6.79 30.64
N LYS A 98 -4.12 -6.29 31.81
CA LYS A 98 -4.28 -4.85 32.03
C LYS A 98 -2.92 -4.14 31.98
N GLU A 99 -1.94 -4.65 32.71
CA GLU A 99 -0.60 -4.06 32.74
C GLU A 99 0.09 -4.11 31.39
N PHE A 100 -0.04 -5.21 30.64
CA PHE A 100 0.44 -5.33 29.27
C PHE A 100 -0.18 -4.26 28.36
N LEU A 101 -1.51 -4.08 28.39
CA LEU A 101 -2.17 -3.05 27.57
C LEU A 101 -1.78 -1.63 28.01
N GLY A 102 -1.52 -1.41 29.30
CA GLY A 102 -0.92 -0.18 29.80
C GLY A 102 0.47 0.06 29.23
N ALA A 103 1.34 -0.96 29.24
CA ALA A 103 2.66 -0.90 28.63
C ALA A 103 2.59 -0.64 27.12
N MET A 104 1.69 -1.31 26.40
CA MET A 104 1.47 -1.07 24.97
C MET A 104 1.03 0.36 24.70
N ALA A 105 0.18 0.94 25.55
CA ALA A 105 -0.25 2.33 25.41
C ALA A 105 0.89 3.35 25.64
N GLU A 106 1.86 3.03 26.49
CA GLU A 106 3.03 3.88 26.77
C GLU A 106 4.16 3.71 25.73
N LEU A 107 4.35 2.50 25.22
CA LEU A 107 5.46 2.17 24.30
C LEU A 107 5.12 2.39 22.83
N SER A 108 3.84 2.29 22.44
CA SER A 108 3.44 2.35 21.03
C SER A 108 3.17 3.78 20.58
N THR A 109 3.83 4.19 19.50
CA THR A 109 3.53 5.45 18.81
C THR A 109 2.39 5.26 17.82
N GLY A 110 1.45 6.21 17.78
CA GLY A 110 0.41 6.23 16.76
C GLY A 110 0.94 6.69 15.40
N HIS A 111 0.23 6.36 14.31
CA HIS A 111 0.58 6.83 12.97
C HIS A 111 0.22 8.31 12.72
N LEU A 112 -0.79 8.83 13.44
CA LEU A 112 -1.31 10.20 13.28
C LEU A 112 -0.89 11.15 14.41
N ARG A 113 -0.51 10.59 15.56
CA ARG A 113 -0.17 11.30 16.79
C ARG A 113 0.82 10.47 17.57
N ASP A 114 1.47 11.11 18.53
CA ASP A 114 2.43 10.47 19.44
C ASP A 114 1.85 9.23 20.14
N ASN A 115 0.54 9.19 20.39
CA ASN A 115 -0.13 8.09 21.11
C ASN A 115 -0.89 7.13 20.20
N VAL A 116 -0.84 5.84 20.53
CA VAL A 116 -1.65 4.78 19.90
C VAL A 116 -3.17 5.05 20.04
N LYS A 117 -3.97 4.44 19.16
CA LYS A 117 -5.43 4.51 19.24
C LYS A 117 -5.99 3.49 20.23
N ALA A 118 -7.10 3.84 20.88
CA ALA A 118 -7.83 2.88 21.71
C ALA A 118 -8.28 1.65 20.92
N GLY A 119 -8.63 1.81 19.63
CA GLY A 119 -9.00 0.71 18.74
C GLY A 119 -7.92 -0.37 18.60
N THR A 120 -6.65 0.02 18.53
CA THR A 120 -5.52 -0.92 18.48
C THR A 120 -5.44 -1.78 19.74
N LEU A 121 -5.70 -1.19 20.91
CA LEU A 121 -5.71 -1.93 22.18
C LEU A 121 -6.88 -2.93 22.25
N TRP A 122 -8.03 -2.58 21.67
CA TRP A 122 -9.15 -3.51 21.50
C TRP A 122 -8.77 -4.68 20.59
N GLN A 123 -8.08 -4.43 19.48
CA GLN A 123 -7.61 -5.49 18.58
C GLN A 123 -6.63 -6.44 19.28
N ILE A 124 -5.68 -5.91 20.05
CA ILE A 124 -4.76 -6.72 20.86
C ILE A 124 -5.54 -7.56 21.86
N LYS A 125 -6.50 -6.96 22.58
CA LYS A 125 -7.40 -7.69 23.49
C LYS A 125 -8.15 -8.82 22.77
N HIS A 126 -8.70 -8.59 21.57
CA HIS A 126 -9.36 -9.64 20.80
C HIS A 126 -8.41 -10.76 20.38
N GLY A 127 -7.16 -10.41 20.05
CA GLY A 127 -6.09 -11.36 19.82
C GLY A 127 -5.83 -12.24 21.05
N MET A 128 -5.69 -11.62 22.22
CA MET A 128 -5.50 -12.31 23.49
C MET A 128 -6.70 -13.17 23.90
N TYR A 129 -7.93 -12.73 23.64
CA TYR A 129 -9.14 -13.51 23.91
C TYR A 129 -9.10 -14.87 23.20
N TRP A 130 -8.69 -14.89 21.93
CA TRP A 130 -8.57 -16.13 21.17
C TRP A 130 -7.55 -17.07 21.81
N TRP A 131 -6.35 -16.57 22.11
CA TRP A 131 -5.30 -17.37 22.73
C TRP A 131 -5.63 -17.84 24.14
N ALA A 132 -6.27 -17.00 24.97
CA ALA A 132 -6.74 -17.41 26.29
C ALA A 132 -7.77 -18.54 26.16
N SER A 133 -8.69 -18.46 25.20
CA SER A 133 -9.68 -19.51 24.95
C SER A 133 -9.05 -20.84 24.51
N VAL A 134 -7.90 -20.79 23.83
CA VAL A 134 -7.15 -21.97 23.36
C VAL A 134 -6.24 -22.53 24.45
N LEU A 135 -5.46 -21.68 25.11
CA LEU A 135 -4.40 -22.09 26.03
C LEU A 135 -4.91 -22.38 27.45
N MET A 136 -6.07 -21.85 27.84
CA MET A 136 -6.62 -22.00 29.20
C MET A 136 -7.94 -22.77 29.22
N PRO A 137 -7.95 -24.03 29.69
CA PRO A 137 -9.16 -24.85 29.74
C PRO A 137 -10.32 -24.27 30.56
N ASP A 138 -10.03 -23.42 31.55
CA ASP A 138 -10.98 -22.81 32.48
C ASP A 138 -11.33 -21.35 32.12
N PHE A 139 -10.86 -20.83 30.98
CA PHE A 139 -11.07 -19.42 30.61
C PHE A 139 -12.54 -19.03 30.48
N ASN A 140 -13.42 -19.97 30.10
CA ASN A 140 -14.87 -19.76 30.08
C ASN A 140 -15.44 -19.30 31.43
N THR A 141 -14.85 -19.73 32.55
CA THR A 141 -15.26 -19.31 33.91
C THR A 141 -14.74 -17.92 34.26
N LEU A 142 -13.61 -17.51 33.66
CA LEU A 142 -12.95 -16.23 33.88
C LEU A 142 -13.42 -15.14 32.90
N TRP A 143 -13.94 -15.53 31.74
CA TRP A 143 -14.17 -14.66 30.58
C TRP A 143 -14.93 -13.39 30.93
N GLN A 144 -16.01 -13.48 31.69
CA GLN A 144 -16.84 -12.33 31.99
C GLN A 144 -16.08 -11.29 32.82
N LYS A 145 -15.40 -11.74 33.88
CA LYS A 145 -14.55 -10.88 34.71
C LYS A 145 -13.40 -10.27 33.88
N TRP A 146 -12.70 -11.09 33.10
CA TRP A 146 -11.62 -10.63 32.23
C TRP A 146 -12.11 -9.58 31.22
N HIS A 147 -13.22 -9.85 30.52
CA HIS A 147 -13.76 -8.95 29.52
C HIS A 147 -14.18 -7.61 30.14
N GLU A 148 -14.90 -7.62 31.26
CA GLU A 148 -15.37 -6.40 31.92
C GLU A 148 -14.20 -5.56 32.46
N GLU A 149 -13.26 -6.18 33.18
CA GLU A 149 -12.13 -5.46 33.78
C GLU A 149 -11.16 -4.91 32.72
N VAL A 150 -10.83 -5.70 31.71
CA VAL A 150 -9.91 -5.28 30.64
C VAL A 150 -10.54 -4.18 29.77
N SER A 151 -11.85 -4.28 29.46
CA SER A 151 -12.56 -3.22 28.72
C SER A 151 -12.56 -1.89 29.47
N ARG A 152 -12.86 -1.94 30.77
CA ARG A 152 -12.81 -0.76 31.65
C ARG A 152 -11.40 -0.20 31.71
N HIS A 153 -10.38 -1.06 31.75
CA HIS A 153 -8.99 -0.64 31.75
C HIS A 153 -8.60 0.05 30.43
N ILE A 154 -9.00 -0.47 29.26
CA ILE A 154 -8.76 0.17 27.96
C ILE A 154 -9.39 1.58 27.92
N GLN A 155 -10.61 1.74 28.44
CA GLN A 155 -11.25 3.05 28.53
C GLN A 155 -10.51 3.99 29.51
N TYR A 156 -10.06 3.45 30.64
CA TYR A 156 -9.28 4.20 31.62
C TYR A 156 -7.96 4.71 31.02
N ILE A 157 -7.18 3.84 30.36
CA ILE A 157 -5.91 4.24 29.72
C ILE A 157 -6.14 5.17 28.54
N ALA A 158 -7.25 5.00 27.79
CA ALA A 158 -7.63 5.95 26.74
C ALA A 158 -7.77 7.38 27.25
N VAL A 159 -8.45 7.56 28.39
CA VAL A 159 -8.60 8.87 29.03
C VAL A 159 -7.28 9.33 29.69
N LYS A 160 -6.62 8.45 30.45
CA LYS A 160 -5.41 8.78 31.21
C LYS A 160 -4.25 9.20 30.31
N HIS A 161 -4.02 8.49 29.22
CA HIS A 161 -2.92 8.74 28.29
C HIS A 161 -3.33 9.61 27.11
N ASN A 162 -4.58 10.12 27.08
CA ASN A 162 -5.11 10.91 25.97
C ASN A 162 -4.85 10.22 24.62
N LEU A 163 -5.26 8.95 24.52
CA LEU A 163 -5.07 8.14 23.32
C LEU A 163 -5.82 8.75 22.14
N SER A 164 -5.25 8.60 20.95
CA SER A 164 -5.79 9.26 19.76
C SER A 164 -7.17 8.69 19.40
N THR A 165 -8.13 9.59 19.18
CA THR A 165 -9.42 9.31 18.55
C THR A 165 -9.44 9.71 17.08
N ASP A 166 -8.32 10.24 16.58
CA ASP A 166 -8.25 10.76 15.23
C ASP A 166 -8.37 9.63 14.22
N ALA A 167 -9.11 9.89 13.17
CA ALA A 167 -9.16 9.05 11.99
C ALA A 167 -8.64 9.88 10.82
N TYR A 168 -8.00 9.20 9.86
CA TYR A 168 -7.71 9.86 8.60
C TYR A 168 -9.00 10.37 7.98
N ALA A 169 -8.93 11.58 7.43
CA ALA A 169 -10.05 12.16 6.69
C ALA A 169 -10.49 11.19 5.59
N LYS A 170 -11.79 10.88 5.59
CA LYS A 170 -12.40 9.99 4.62
C LYS A 170 -12.64 10.77 3.32
N ASN A 171 -11.66 10.76 2.43
CA ASN A 171 -11.74 11.43 1.13
C ASN A 171 -12.49 10.60 0.10
N ASN A 172 -13.09 11.28 -0.88
CA ASN A 172 -13.80 10.66 -2.00
C ASN A 172 -13.12 11.13 -3.29
N LEU A 173 -13.04 10.23 -4.28
CA LEU A 173 -12.61 10.56 -5.63
C LEU A 173 -13.83 10.41 -6.54
N SER A 174 -14.21 11.49 -7.21
CA SER A 174 -15.32 11.54 -8.15
C SER A 174 -14.80 11.54 -9.59
N ASP A 175 -15.72 11.69 -10.53
CA ASP A 175 -15.41 11.73 -11.94
C ASP A 175 -14.45 12.85 -12.38
N PRO A 176 -14.45 14.09 -11.81
CA PRO A 176 -13.49 15.11 -12.25
C PRO A 176 -12.05 14.73 -11.88
N GLU A 177 -11.81 14.22 -10.67
CA GLU A 177 -10.49 13.78 -10.25
C GLU A 177 -10.01 12.59 -11.10
N LEU A 178 -10.90 11.63 -11.37
CA LEU A 178 -10.60 10.50 -12.24
C LEU A 178 -10.26 10.95 -13.68
N ALA A 179 -11.00 11.92 -14.23
CA ALA A 179 -10.71 12.47 -15.56
C ALA A 179 -9.32 13.17 -15.61
N LEU A 180 -8.94 13.88 -14.54
CA LEU A 180 -7.59 14.46 -14.42
C LEU A 180 -6.51 13.39 -14.34
N ILE A 181 -6.73 12.32 -13.57
CA ILE A 181 -5.80 11.18 -13.50
C ILE A 181 -5.64 10.53 -14.88
N PHE A 182 -6.74 10.32 -15.61
CA PHE A 182 -6.69 9.74 -16.96
C PHE A 182 -5.88 10.61 -17.92
N ARG A 183 -6.17 11.93 -17.96
CA ARG A 183 -5.41 12.87 -18.80
C ARG A 183 -3.92 12.83 -18.48
N PHE A 184 -3.58 12.88 -17.19
CA PHE A 184 -2.19 12.75 -16.76
C PHE A 184 -1.56 11.44 -17.25
N ILE A 185 -2.25 10.30 -17.12
CA ILE A 185 -1.78 9.00 -17.63
C ILE A 185 -1.54 9.04 -19.14
N MET A 186 -2.46 9.61 -19.91
CA MET A 186 -2.33 9.70 -21.37
C MET A 186 -1.27 10.70 -21.82
N GLU A 187 -0.87 11.64 -20.97
CA GLU A 187 0.29 12.52 -21.19
C GLU A 187 1.62 11.85 -20.86
N GLN A 188 1.63 10.69 -20.19
CA GLN A 188 2.87 10.01 -19.88
C GLN A 188 3.48 9.33 -21.11
N ASP A 189 4.80 9.18 -21.04
CA ASP A 189 5.62 8.61 -22.09
C ASP A 189 6.23 7.25 -21.71
N TYR A 190 6.18 6.88 -20.41
CA TYR A 190 6.79 5.66 -19.87
C TYR A 190 5.92 4.99 -18.82
N GLY A 191 6.07 3.67 -18.71
CA GLY A 191 5.31 2.87 -17.76
C GLY A 191 3.82 2.89 -18.06
N LEU A 192 3.42 3.28 -19.27
CA LEU A 192 2.03 3.33 -19.74
C LEU A 192 1.32 1.99 -19.57
N PRO A 193 1.90 0.81 -19.88
CA PRO A 193 1.22 -0.45 -19.65
C PRO A 193 0.79 -0.62 -18.18
N ASN A 194 1.65 -0.22 -17.24
CA ASN A 194 1.34 -0.27 -15.82
C ASN A 194 0.28 0.79 -15.44
N LEU A 195 0.42 2.02 -15.93
CA LEU A 195 -0.53 3.10 -15.67
C LEU A 195 -1.94 2.76 -16.19
N LYS A 196 -2.05 2.17 -17.39
CA LYS A 196 -3.31 1.72 -17.98
C LYS A 196 -4.00 0.64 -17.15
N GLN A 197 -3.27 -0.37 -16.67
CA GLN A 197 -3.89 -1.38 -15.79
C GLN A 197 -4.35 -0.78 -14.46
N HIS A 198 -3.61 0.19 -13.91
CA HIS A 198 -4.05 0.92 -12.72
C HIS A 198 -5.28 1.78 -13.00
N TRP A 199 -5.38 2.41 -14.18
CA TRP A 199 -6.59 3.12 -14.63
C TRP A 199 -7.81 2.21 -14.64
N ALA A 200 -7.70 1.06 -15.29
CA ALA A 200 -8.75 0.05 -15.31
C ALA A 200 -9.13 -0.43 -13.91
N ALA A 201 -8.15 -0.65 -13.02
CA ALA A 201 -8.41 -1.02 -11.64
C ALA A 201 -9.15 0.08 -10.86
N MET A 202 -8.81 1.35 -11.07
CA MET A 202 -9.49 2.49 -10.43
C MET A 202 -10.94 2.59 -10.90
N LEU A 203 -11.19 2.53 -12.21
CA LEU A 203 -12.53 2.50 -12.79
C LEU A 203 -13.34 1.31 -12.26
N LEU A 204 -12.72 0.13 -12.22
CA LEU A 204 -13.34 -1.07 -11.69
C LEU A 204 -13.83 -0.87 -10.27
N ALA A 205 -12.99 -0.33 -9.38
CA ALA A 205 -13.35 -0.04 -7.99
C ALA A 205 -14.41 1.07 -7.88
N TRP A 206 -14.34 2.09 -8.73
CA TRP A 206 -15.27 3.22 -8.75
C TRP A 206 -16.67 2.84 -9.28
N VAL A 207 -16.77 1.97 -10.28
CA VAL A 207 -18.07 1.55 -10.85
C VAL A 207 -18.71 0.45 -10.01
N THR A 208 -17.93 -0.55 -9.57
CA THR A 208 -18.49 -1.73 -8.88
C THR A 208 -18.50 -1.63 -7.37
N GLY A 209 -17.80 -0.63 -6.81
CA GLY A 209 -17.50 -0.60 -5.38
C GLY A 209 -16.64 -1.79 -4.92
N ALA A 210 -16.03 -2.59 -5.79
CA ALA A 210 -15.26 -3.76 -5.39
C ALA A 210 -14.06 -3.39 -4.49
N ARG A 211 -13.74 -4.26 -3.52
CA ARG A 211 -12.53 -4.12 -2.71
C ARG A 211 -11.30 -4.46 -3.56
N PRO A 212 -10.14 -3.82 -3.33
CA PRO A 212 -8.87 -4.14 -4.00
C PRO A 212 -8.57 -5.64 -4.06
N GLY A 213 -8.70 -6.33 -2.92
CA GLY A 213 -8.46 -7.75 -2.81
C GLY A 213 -9.39 -8.62 -3.66
N SER A 214 -10.54 -8.12 -4.13
CA SER A 214 -11.45 -8.88 -4.99
C SER A 214 -10.91 -9.07 -6.42
N PHE A 215 -9.97 -8.22 -6.85
CA PHE A 215 -9.38 -8.26 -8.20
C PHE A 215 -7.85 -8.23 -8.22
N THR A 216 -7.21 -8.21 -7.06
CA THR A 216 -5.76 -8.38 -6.87
C THR A 216 -5.49 -9.41 -5.78
N VAL A 217 -4.22 -9.76 -5.54
CA VAL A 217 -3.85 -10.70 -4.49
C VAL A 217 -3.66 -9.95 -3.17
N SER A 218 -4.45 -10.31 -2.16
CA SER A 218 -4.24 -9.82 -0.79
C SER A 218 -3.19 -10.66 -0.04
N LYS A 219 -2.54 -10.05 0.96
CA LYS A 219 -1.54 -10.72 1.81
C LYS A 219 -2.11 -12.03 2.39
N GLY A 220 -1.40 -13.14 2.18
CA GLY A 220 -1.83 -14.49 2.61
C GLY A 220 -2.84 -15.21 1.70
N TYR A 221 -3.14 -14.65 0.52
CA TYR A 221 -4.00 -15.27 -0.50
C TYR A 221 -3.30 -15.56 -1.83
N GLY A 222 -1.98 -15.42 -1.87
CA GLY A 222 -1.15 -15.87 -2.99
C GLY A 222 -0.98 -17.39 -3.01
N LYS A 223 -0.59 -17.91 -4.17
CA LYS A 223 -0.17 -19.31 -4.34
C LYS A 223 0.94 -19.64 -3.33
N GLY A 224 0.85 -20.81 -2.70
CA GLY A 224 1.78 -21.25 -1.66
C GLY A 224 1.46 -20.72 -0.25
N ALA A 225 0.54 -19.77 -0.09
CA ALA A 225 0.15 -19.28 1.23
C ALA A 225 -0.53 -20.39 2.07
N SER A 226 -0.21 -20.45 3.36
CA SER A 226 -0.75 -21.45 4.29
C SER A 226 -2.26 -21.30 4.49
N LEU A 227 -2.96 -22.44 4.52
CA LEU A 227 -4.37 -22.52 4.89
C LEU A 227 -4.59 -22.63 6.41
N GLY A 228 -3.51 -22.60 7.19
CA GLY A 228 -3.53 -22.80 8.65
C GLY A 228 -3.58 -24.27 9.07
N VAL A 229 -3.36 -25.20 8.14
CA VAL A 229 -3.14 -26.63 8.43
C VAL A 229 -1.76 -26.98 7.91
N SER A 230 -0.97 -27.71 8.71
CA SER A 230 0.38 -28.11 8.31
C SER A 230 0.39 -28.83 6.96
N GLY A 231 1.28 -28.38 6.05
CA GLY A 231 1.42 -28.93 4.69
C GLY A 231 0.28 -28.60 3.71
N LYS A 232 -0.69 -27.76 4.09
CA LYS A 232 -1.76 -27.30 3.19
C LYS A 232 -1.56 -25.85 2.79
N VAL A 233 -1.39 -25.64 1.49
CA VAL A 233 -1.17 -24.33 0.88
C VAL A 233 -2.18 -24.06 -0.22
N ARG A 234 -2.36 -22.78 -0.58
CA ARG A 234 -3.19 -22.38 -1.72
C ARG A 234 -2.53 -22.81 -3.02
N GLU A 235 -3.27 -23.46 -3.90
CA GLU A 235 -2.77 -23.97 -5.18
C GLU A 235 -2.66 -22.88 -6.25
N THR A 236 -3.46 -21.83 -6.14
CA THR A 236 -3.53 -20.72 -7.10
C THR A 236 -3.65 -19.39 -6.39
N ASP A 237 -3.19 -18.33 -7.05
CA ASP A 237 -3.46 -16.96 -6.60
C ASP A 237 -4.93 -16.64 -6.75
N GLU A 238 -5.52 -16.18 -5.65
CA GLU A 238 -6.92 -15.82 -5.62
C GLU A 238 -7.10 -14.36 -6.07
N THR A 239 -7.23 -14.18 -7.37
CA THR A 239 -7.35 -12.88 -8.04
C THR A 239 -8.34 -12.95 -9.20
N LEU A 240 -8.70 -11.81 -9.78
CA LEU A 240 -9.48 -11.75 -11.02
C LEU A 240 -8.59 -12.19 -12.19
N ARG A 241 -9.06 -13.17 -12.97
CA ARG A 241 -8.36 -13.70 -14.15
C ARG A 241 -9.14 -13.39 -15.41
N TRP A 242 -8.49 -13.44 -16.58
CA TRP A 242 -9.18 -13.18 -17.86
C TRP A 242 -10.34 -14.14 -18.12
N ARG A 243 -10.24 -15.40 -17.67
CA ARG A 243 -11.34 -16.38 -17.71
C ARG A 243 -12.59 -15.99 -16.92
N ASP A 244 -12.45 -15.03 -16.01
CA ASP A 244 -13.54 -14.47 -15.23
C ASP A 244 -14.20 -13.27 -15.95
N VAL A 245 -13.69 -12.88 -17.12
CA VAL A 245 -14.12 -11.74 -17.94
C VAL A 245 -14.57 -12.25 -19.31
N LYS A 246 -15.85 -12.08 -19.63
CA LYS A 246 -16.43 -12.45 -20.91
C LYS A 246 -16.68 -11.21 -21.76
N PHE A 247 -16.16 -11.22 -22.98
CA PHE A 247 -16.36 -10.18 -23.97
C PHE A 247 -17.44 -10.61 -24.95
N VAL A 248 -18.51 -9.81 -25.05
CA VAL A 248 -19.68 -10.11 -25.87
C VAL A 248 -19.89 -8.98 -26.86
N ARG A 249 -19.87 -9.30 -28.16
CA ARG A 249 -20.17 -8.33 -29.21
C ARG A 249 -21.63 -7.89 -29.13
N MET A 250 -21.83 -6.60 -29.33
CA MET A 250 -23.11 -5.93 -29.40
C MET A 250 -23.12 -5.00 -30.62
N PRO A 251 -24.30 -4.60 -31.13
CA PRO A 251 -24.38 -3.72 -32.32
C PRO A 251 -23.59 -2.41 -32.19
N ILE A 252 -23.44 -1.90 -30.96
CA ILE A 252 -22.79 -0.61 -30.67
C ILE A 252 -21.36 -0.74 -30.11
N GLY A 253 -20.82 -1.95 -30.00
CA GLY A 253 -19.50 -2.19 -29.42
C GLY A 253 -19.41 -3.52 -28.68
N ILE A 254 -18.55 -3.60 -27.67
CA ILE A 254 -18.31 -4.84 -26.93
C ILE A 254 -18.71 -4.65 -25.47
N ALA A 255 -19.63 -5.49 -24.99
CA ALA A 255 -19.99 -5.58 -23.59
C ALA A 255 -19.02 -6.50 -22.84
N VAL A 256 -18.85 -6.25 -21.55
CA VAL A 256 -18.04 -7.07 -20.65
C VAL A 256 -18.91 -7.61 -19.52
N ARG A 257 -18.92 -8.93 -19.36
CA ARG A 257 -19.50 -9.59 -18.18
C ARG A 257 -18.37 -10.17 -17.34
N MET A 258 -18.21 -9.67 -16.12
CA MET A 258 -17.08 -10.01 -15.26
C MET A 258 -17.57 -10.57 -13.92
N THR A 259 -16.96 -11.67 -13.48
CA THR A 259 -17.32 -12.37 -12.26
C THR A 259 -16.18 -12.33 -11.23
N PHE A 260 -16.38 -11.62 -10.13
CA PHE A 260 -15.51 -11.76 -8.96
C PHE A 260 -15.82 -13.07 -8.26
N ARG A 261 -15.03 -14.12 -8.53
CA ARG A 261 -15.12 -15.41 -7.80
C ARG A 261 -14.90 -15.24 -6.30
N PHE A 262 -14.06 -14.27 -5.96
CA PHE A 262 -13.59 -14.09 -4.61
C PHE A 262 -13.93 -12.70 -4.07
N HIS A 263 -15.17 -12.53 -3.65
CA HIS A 263 -15.62 -11.29 -3.05
C HIS A 263 -15.57 -11.35 -1.51
N LYS A 264 -15.00 -10.31 -0.87
CA LYS A 264 -14.89 -10.14 0.60
C LYS A 264 -13.93 -11.13 1.31
N GLY A 265 -13.45 -10.74 2.50
CA GLY A 265 -12.44 -11.42 3.31
C GLY A 265 -12.73 -12.90 3.65
N HIS A 266 -11.69 -13.59 4.09
CA HIS A 266 -11.59 -15.03 4.37
C HIS A 266 -12.28 -15.95 3.35
N ARG A 267 -11.51 -16.30 2.31
CA ARG A 267 -11.84 -17.29 1.31
C ARG A 267 -11.54 -18.68 1.87
N ASN A 268 -12.54 -19.22 2.55
CA ASN A 268 -12.46 -20.55 3.13
C ASN A 268 -12.46 -21.58 1.99
N PRO A 269 -11.36 -22.31 1.75
CA PRO A 269 -11.24 -23.27 0.65
C PRO A 269 -12.24 -24.44 0.79
N TYR A 270 -12.79 -24.66 1.99
CA TYR A 270 -13.77 -25.71 2.25
C TYR A 270 -15.22 -25.27 1.99
N LYS A 271 -15.45 -23.98 1.68
CA LYS A 271 -16.78 -23.44 1.35
C LYS A 271 -17.10 -23.46 -0.15
N GLU A 272 -16.24 -24.03 -1.00
CA GLU A 272 -16.53 -24.17 -2.45
C GLU A 272 -17.85 -24.89 -2.77
N LYS A 273 -18.37 -25.69 -1.81
CA LYS A 273 -19.66 -26.39 -1.92
C LYS A 273 -20.79 -25.78 -1.10
N ASN A 274 -20.60 -24.59 -0.52
CA ASN A 274 -21.67 -23.93 0.21
C ASN A 274 -22.81 -23.54 -0.73
N VAL A 275 -24.04 -23.60 -0.21
CA VAL A 275 -25.29 -23.33 -0.93
C VAL A 275 -25.37 -21.90 -1.46
N THR A 276 -24.56 -20.97 -0.93
CA THR A 276 -24.53 -19.57 -1.33
C THR A 276 -23.24 -19.27 -2.09
N ASP A 277 -23.36 -19.19 -3.42
CA ASP A 277 -22.29 -18.67 -4.27
C ASP A 277 -21.96 -17.22 -3.85
N SER A 278 -20.76 -17.02 -3.31
CA SER A 278 -20.24 -15.71 -2.93
C SER A 278 -19.73 -14.92 -4.14
N SER A 279 -19.70 -15.52 -5.33
CA SER A 279 -19.30 -14.83 -6.54
C SER A 279 -20.27 -13.71 -6.89
N ARG A 280 -19.75 -12.65 -7.53
CA ARG A 280 -20.56 -11.54 -7.99
C ARG A 280 -20.22 -11.18 -9.41
N THR A 281 -21.26 -11.04 -10.21
CA THR A 281 -21.13 -10.79 -11.63
C THR A 281 -21.67 -9.41 -11.95
N PHE A 282 -20.84 -8.62 -12.62
CA PHE A 282 -21.17 -7.30 -13.13
C PHE A 282 -21.19 -7.36 -14.65
N THR A 283 -22.14 -6.63 -15.25
CA THR A 283 -22.22 -6.48 -16.70
C THR A 283 -22.02 -5.01 -17.03
N PHE A 284 -21.04 -4.73 -17.88
CA PHE A 284 -20.72 -3.40 -18.39
C PHE A 284 -21.13 -3.38 -19.86
N LEU A 285 -22.10 -2.55 -20.16
CA LEU A 285 -22.57 -2.33 -21.51
C LEU A 285 -21.76 -1.19 -22.14
N PRO A 286 -21.59 -1.21 -23.47
CA PRO A 286 -21.06 -0.08 -24.21
C PRO A 286 -21.74 1.25 -23.82
N CYS A 287 -20.99 2.26 -23.41
CA CYS A 287 -21.48 3.63 -23.31
C CYS A 287 -22.10 4.09 -24.65
N GLN A 288 -23.28 4.73 -24.59
CA GLN A 288 -24.02 5.16 -25.78
C GLN A 288 -23.56 6.51 -26.35
N GLY A 289 -22.81 7.31 -25.59
CA GLY A 289 -22.29 8.62 -26.00
C GLY A 289 -20.79 8.62 -26.30
N ASP A 290 -20.33 9.66 -26.99
CA ASP A 290 -18.93 9.90 -27.35
C ASP A 290 -18.16 10.76 -26.34
N GLU A 291 -18.86 11.47 -25.44
CA GLU A 291 -18.23 12.54 -24.64
C GLU A 291 -17.31 12.07 -23.50
N ARG A 292 -17.34 10.78 -23.09
CA ARG A 292 -16.62 10.27 -21.90
C ARG A 292 -16.14 8.81 -21.99
N LEU A 293 -15.54 8.45 -23.11
CA LEU A 293 -15.07 7.08 -23.38
C LEU A 293 -13.97 6.60 -22.42
N GLU A 294 -13.27 7.51 -21.75
CA GLU A 294 -12.29 7.18 -20.72
C GLU A 294 -12.89 6.46 -19.50
N PHE A 295 -14.21 6.56 -19.30
CA PHE A 295 -14.95 5.85 -18.25
C PHE A 295 -15.63 4.56 -18.74
N ASP A 296 -15.52 4.23 -20.03
CA ASP A 296 -16.07 2.99 -20.57
C ASP A 296 -15.19 1.79 -20.17
N LEU A 297 -15.49 1.22 -19.00
CA LEU A 297 -14.74 0.08 -18.46
C LEU A 297 -14.75 -1.13 -19.40
N SER A 298 -15.78 -1.32 -20.23
CA SER A 298 -15.83 -2.43 -21.18
C SER A 298 -14.74 -2.27 -22.26
N LEU A 299 -14.57 -1.04 -22.75
CA LEU A 299 -13.57 -0.66 -23.75
C LEU A 299 -12.15 -0.71 -23.18
N ILE A 300 -11.97 -0.20 -21.96
CA ILE A 300 -10.67 -0.21 -21.28
C ILE A 300 -10.22 -1.65 -20.98
N LEU A 301 -11.12 -2.52 -20.50
CA LEU A 301 -10.78 -3.94 -20.27
C LEU A 301 -10.50 -4.68 -21.57
N LEU A 302 -11.22 -4.35 -22.66
CA LEU A 302 -10.96 -4.90 -23.98
C LEU A 302 -9.55 -4.52 -24.48
N ALA A 303 -9.15 -3.26 -24.32
CA ALA A 303 -7.82 -2.79 -24.70
C ALA A 303 -6.72 -3.50 -23.92
N LEU A 304 -6.87 -3.63 -22.60
CA LEU A 304 -5.91 -4.37 -21.78
C LEU A 304 -5.85 -5.85 -22.18
N ALA A 305 -6.99 -6.49 -22.43
CA ALA A 305 -7.03 -7.88 -22.89
C ALA A 305 -6.30 -8.04 -24.24
N TYR A 306 -6.50 -7.11 -25.18
CA TYR A 306 -5.82 -7.09 -26.47
C TYR A 306 -4.30 -6.92 -26.31
N GLU A 307 -3.85 -5.91 -25.55
CA GLU A 307 -2.42 -5.65 -25.30
C GLU A 307 -1.72 -6.84 -24.63
N ARG A 308 -2.47 -7.65 -23.87
CA ARG A 308 -1.98 -8.86 -23.21
C ARG A 308 -1.99 -10.10 -24.11
N GLY A 309 -2.48 -9.96 -25.35
CA GLY A 309 -2.56 -11.06 -26.32
C GLY A 309 -3.67 -12.06 -26.03
N LEU A 310 -4.75 -11.63 -25.35
CA LEU A 310 -5.86 -12.54 -25.03
C LEU A 310 -6.61 -13.00 -26.29
N PHE A 311 -6.70 -12.17 -27.32
CA PHE A 311 -7.48 -12.44 -28.53
C PHE A 311 -6.59 -12.83 -29.71
N VAL A 312 -7.16 -13.57 -30.65
CA VAL A 312 -6.55 -13.90 -31.94
C VAL A 312 -7.14 -12.98 -33.01
N GLY A 313 -6.29 -12.28 -33.77
CA GLY A 313 -6.71 -11.38 -34.86
C GLY A 313 -6.23 -9.93 -34.69
N SER A 314 -6.53 -9.08 -35.67
CA SER A 314 -6.25 -7.64 -35.58
C SER A 314 -7.28 -6.90 -34.70
N LEU A 315 -7.02 -5.63 -34.40
CA LEU A 315 -8.00 -4.78 -33.70
C LEU A 315 -9.32 -4.68 -34.47
N GLU A 316 -9.23 -4.58 -35.80
CA GLU A 316 -10.37 -4.54 -36.71
C GLU A 316 -11.15 -5.85 -36.65
N ASP A 317 -10.50 -7.00 -36.74
CA ASP A 317 -11.17 -8.32 -36.63
C ASP A 317 -11.90 -8.45 -35.29
N ILE A 318 -11.25 -8.01 -34.21
CA ILE A 318 -11.80 -8.03 -32.85
C ILE A 318 -12.96 -7.04 -32.70
N TRP A 319 -13.03 -5.98 -33.51
CA TRP A 319 -14.12 -5.00 -33.44
C TRP A 319 -15.29 -5.33 -34.37
N SER A 320 -15.02 -5.74 -35.62
CA SER A 320 -16.01 -5.92 -36.68
C SER A 320 -16.42 -7.37 -36.96
N GLY A 321 -15.87 -8.36 -36.26
CA GLY A 321 -16.26 -9.77 -36.42
C GLY A 321 -17.72 -10.06 -36.08
N ASP A 322 -18.25 -11.14 -36.65
CA ASP A 322 -19.65 -11.55 -36.51
C ASP A 322 -19.89 -12.46 -35.28
N GLU A 323 -18.84 -12.99 -34.65
CA GLU A 323 -18.98 -13.92 -33.53
C GLU A 323 -19.44 -13.21 -32.26
N ARG A 324 -20.53 -13.71 -31.65
CA ARG A 324 -21.03 -13.14 -30.39
C ARG A 324 -20.00 -13.11 -29.27
N GLU A 325 -19.23 -14.19 -29.12
CA GLU A 325 -18.13 -14.28 -28.15
C GLU A 325 -16.81 -14.23 -28.89
N ILE A 326 -15.91 -13.37 -28.43
CA ILE A 326 -14.60 -13.17 -29.08
C ILE A 326 -13.68 -14.35 -28.69
N PRO A 327 -13.07 -15.07 -29.65
CA PRO A 327 -12.16 -16.18 -29.36
C PRO A 327 -10.97 -15.74 -28.50
N VAL A 328 -10.62 -16.55 -27.49
CA VAL A 328 -9.53 -16.25 -26.54
C VAL A 328 -8.41 -17.30 -26.58
N VAL A 329 -7.21 -16.89 -26.21
CA VAL A 329 -6.03 -17.74 -26.04
C VAL A 329 -5.99 -18.29 -24.62
N ASP A 330 -6.11 -19.61 -24.46
CA ASP A 330 -6.25 -20.29 -23.15
C ASP A 330 -5.12 -19.99 -22.16
N GLU A 331 -3.88 -19.83 -22.64
CA GLU A 331 -2.73 -19.50 -21.80
C GLU A 331 -2.91 -18.13 -21.14
N VAL A 332 -3.23 -17.11 -21.93
CA VAL A 332 -3.48 -15.73 -21.44
C VAL A 332 -4.78 -15.69 -20.64
N ASN A 333 -5.79 -16.47 -21.02
CA ASN A 333 -7.07 -16.56 -20.32
C ASN A 333 -6.92 -16.98 -18.85
N ASN A 334 -5.88 -17.75 -18.53
CA ASN A 334 -5.56 -18.15 -17.17
C ASN A 334 -4.71 -17.12 -16.40
N GLN A 335 -4.16 -16.10 -17.04
CA GLN A 335 -3.40 -15.05 -16.37
C GLN A 335 -4.31 -14.15 -15.52
N ALA A 336 -3.71 -13.47 -14.53
CA ALA A 336 -4.40 -12.42 -13.80
C ALA A 336 -4.68 -11.22 -14.72
N VAL A 337 -5.81 -10.55 -14.50
CA VAL A 337 -6.16 -9.31 -15.22
C VAL A 337 -5.16 -8.21 -14.89
N PHE A 338 -4.84 -8.07 -13.60
CA PHE A 338 -3.87 -7.12 -13.09
C PHE A 338 -2.62 -7.86 -12.62
N VAL A 339 -1.46 -7.46 -13.13
CA VAL A 339 -0.17 -8.12 -12.87
C VAL A 339 0.84 -7.17 -12.25
N ALA A 340 1.85 -7.75 -11.60
CA ALA A 340 2.98 -7.01 -11.07
C ALA A 340 3.74 -6.30 -12.20
N CYS A 341 4.54 -5.31 -11.80
CA CYS A 341 5.48 -4.65 -12.69
C CYS A 341 6.87 -4.68 -12.08
N ASN A 342 7.89 -4.83 -12.92
CA ASN A 342 9.26 -4.67 -12.48
C ASN A 342 9.59 -3.19 -12.18
N LYS A 343 10.80 -2.93 -11.67
CA LYS A 343 11.28 -1.57 -11.37
C LYS A 343 11.24 -0.62 -12.59
N GLY A 344 11.30 -1.15 -13.80
CA GLY A 344 11.21 -0.39 -15.05
C GLY A 344 9.78 -0.11 -15.52
N GLY A 345 8.76 -0.58 -14.80
CA GLY A 345 7.35 -0.43 -15.17
C GLY A 345 6.84 -1.44 -16.19
N ALA A 346 7.68 -2.38 -16.63
CA ALA A 346 7.25 -3.45 -17.53
C ALA A 346 6.45 -4.50 -16.75
N LEU A 347 5.40 -5.03 -17.37
CA LEU A 347 4.48 -5.98 -16.76
C LEU A 347 5.09 -7.39 -16.66
N GLU A 348 4.92 -8.05 -15.53
CA GLU A 348 5.35 -9.42 -15.27
C GLU A 348 4.13 -10.35 -15.36
N ALA A 349 3.90 -10.92 -16.54
CA ALA A 349 2.60 -11.54 -16.86
C ALA A 349 2.23 -12.76 -16.00
N ASP A 350 3.24 -13.42 -15.44
CA ASP A 350 3.15 -14.59 -14.57
C ASP A 350 2.91 -14.22 -13.09
N GLN A 351 3.16 -12.97 -12.71
CA GLN A 351 3.01 -12.51 -11.34
C GLN A 351 1.77 -11.64 -11.18
N PRO A 352 0.77 -12.06 -10.38
CA PRO A 352 -0.41 -11.24 -10.15
C PRO A 352 -0.07 -10.00 -9.30
N MET A 353 -0.79 -8.90 -9.54
CA MET A 353 -0.61 -7.67 -8.77
C MET A 353 -1.03 -7.89 -7.31
N GLN A 354 -0.20 -7.39 -6.38
CA GLN A 354 -0.53 -7.35 -4.96
C GLN A 354 -1.42 -6.15 -4.63
N SER A 355 -2.34 -6.31 -3.66
CA SER A 355 -3.31 -5.26 -3.34
C SER A 355 -2.71 -3.97 -2.79
N ASN A 356 -1.52 -4.03 -2.19
CA ASN A 356 -0.78 -2.85 -1.69
C ASN A 356 -0.26 -1.95 -2.83
N ALA A 357 0.11 -2.53 -3.98
CA ALA A 357 0.62 -1.79 -5.13
C ALA A 357 -0.42 -0.79 -5.68
N LEU A 358 -1.72 -1.09 -5.51
CA LEU A 358 -2.83 -0.24 -5.91
C LEU A 358 -2.83 1.10 -5.16
N ASN A 359 -2.82 1.07 -3.82
CA ASN A 359 -2.85 2.30 -3.00
C ASN A 359 -1.57 3.13 -3.19
N GLU A 360 -0.40 2.49 -3.29
CA GLU A 360 0.86 3.18 -3.54
C GLU A 360 0.83 3.94 -4.86
N LYS A 361 0.37 3.30 -5.95
CA LYS A 361 0.27 3.94 -7.25
C LYS A 361 -0.79 5.05 -7.27
N LEU A 362 -1.96 4.82 -6.69
CA LEU A 362 -3.02 5.84 -6.62
C LEU A 362 -2.53 7.09 -5.89
N SER A 363 -1.83 6.92 -4.76
CA SER A 363 -1.24 8.05 -4.02
C SER A 363 -0.28 8.86 -4.90
N LYS A 364 0.63 8.19 -5.62
CA LYS A 364 1.56 8.84 -6.56
C LYS A 364 0.82 9.60 -7.67
N LEU A 365 -0.24 9.02 -8.22
CA LEU A 365 -1.07 9.67 -9.26
C LEU A 365 -1.80 10.89 -8.71
N CYS A 366 -2.44 10.79 -7.55
CA CYS A 366 -3.11 11.91 -6.90
C CYS A 366 -2.14 13.08 -6.65
N VAL A 367 -0.95 12.80 -6.11
CA VAL A 367 0.08 13.82 -5.87
C VAL A 367 0.51 14.48 -7.19
N SER A 368 0.66 13.70 -8.27
CA SER A 368 1.08 14.21 -9.57
C SER A 368 0.09 15.20 -10.19
N ILE A 369 -1.20 15.10 -9.86
CA ILE A 369 -2.25 16.02 -10.30
C ILE A 369 -2.65 17.07 -9.24
N GLY A 370 -1.87 17.20 -8.16
CA GLY A 370 -2.09 18.20 -7.11
C GLY A 370 -3.14 17.82 -6.05
N ILE A 371 -3.61 16.57 -6.02
CA ILE A 371 -4.46 16.05 -4.96
C ILE A 371 -3.57 15.50 -3.84
N LEU A 372 -3.31 16.35 -2.84
CA LEU A 372 -2.42 16.03 -1.71
C LEU A 372 -3.12 15.27 -0.58
N ALA A 373 -4.45 15.25 -0.56
CA ALA A 373 -5.20 14.53 0.46
C ALA A 373 -4.98 13.02 0.32
N ARG A 374 -4.91 12.30 1.45
CA ARG A 374 -4.76 10.83 1.44
C ARG A 374 -5.94 10.19 0.72
N ASN A 375 -5.68 9.61 -0.44
CA ASN A 375 -6.65 8.85 -1.21
C ASN A 375 -6.21 7.40 -1.34
N THR A 376 -7.16 6.50 -1.18
CA THR A 376 -6.97 5.05 -1.31
C THR A 376 -8.05 4.51 -2.22
N TYR A 377 -7.97 3.23 -2.60
CA TYR A 377 -9.04 2.58 -3.34
C TYR A 377 -10.39 2.57 -2.57
N TYR A 378 -10.35 2.75 -1.25
CA TYR A 378 -11.57 2.95 -0.46
C TYR A 378 -12.22 4.31 -0.70
N SER A 379 -11.49 5.32 -1.18
CA SER A 379 -12.08 6.58 -1.65
C SER A 379 -13.00 6.33 -2.86
N LEU A 380 -12.54 5.51 -3.82
CA LEU A 380 -13.30 5.15 -5.03
C LEU A 380 -14.52 4.28 -4.69
N ARG A 381 -14.32 3.23 -3.88
CA ARG A 381 -15.41 2.38 -3.40
C ARG A 381 -16.47 3.18 -2.64
N ARG A 382 -16.05 4.14 -1.81
CA ARG A 382 -16.96 5.00 -1.06
C ARG A 382 -17.78 5.88 -1.99
N SER A 383 -17.17 6.52 -3.00
CA SER A 383 -17.90 7.27 -4.01
C SER A 383 -18.97 6.41 -4.69
N ALA A 384 -18.61 5.20 -5.14
CA ALA A 384 -19.54 4.24 -5.76
C ALA A 384 -20.77 3.98 -4.88
N ILE A 385 -20.53 3.61 -3.62
CA ILE A 385 -21.59 3.27 -2.66
C ILE A 385 -22.47 4.48 -2.35
N ILE A 386 -21.87 5.65 -2.15
CA ILE A 386 -22.59 6.90 -1.89
C ILE A 386 -23.49 7.26 -3.07
N GLU A 387 -22.97 7.19 -4.29
CA GLU A 387 -23.74 7.51 -5.50
C GLU A 387 -24.89 6.53 -5.71
N THR A 388 -24.64 5.23 -5.61
CA THR A 388 -25.69 4.21 -5.71
C THR A 388 -26.73 4.39 -4.62
N ARG A 389 -26.33 4.71 -3.39
CA ARG A 389 -27.28 4.97 -2.29
C ARG A 389 -28.19 6.13 -2.61
N ARG A 390 -27.64 7.19 -3.19
CA ARG A 390 -28.38 8.42 -3.54
C ARG A 390 -29.32 8.20 -4.71
N LYS A 391 -28.88 7.49 -5.75
CA LYS A 391 -29.65 7.27 -6.99
C LYS A 391 -30.66 6.12 -6.87
N HIS A 392 -30.30 5.05 -6.17
CA HIS A 392 -31.04 3.78 -6.15
C HIS A 392 -31.42 3.31 -4.74
N GLY A 393 -31.09 4.08 -3.71
CA GLY A 393 -31.45 3.78 -2.32
C GLY A 393 -30.46 2.89 -1.58
N THR A 394 -30.69 2.75 -0.27
CA THR A 394 -29.81 2.05 0.67
C THR A 394 -29.63 0.57 0.34
N GLU A 395 -30.68 -0.14 -0.08
CA GLU A 395 -30.59 -1.58 -0.36
C GLU A 395 -29.75 -1.87 -1.60
N ALA A 396 -29.91 -1.10 -2.68
CA ALA A 396 -29.04 -1.21 -3.86
C ALA A 396 -27.58 -0.93 -3.51
N ALA A 397 -27.32 0.05 -2.64
CA ALA A 397 -25.96 0.36 -2.19
C ALA A 397 -25.39 -0.74 -1.26
N LYS A 398 -26.21 -1.37 -0.42
CA LYS A 398 -25.81 -2.53 0.38
C LYS A 398 -25.50 -3.72 -0.51
N ASP A 399 -26.29 -3.96 -1.55
CA ASP A 399 -26.06 -5.04 -2.51
C ASP A 399 -24.79 -4.79 -3.32
N LEU A 400 -24.56 -3.55 -3.81
CA LEU A 400 -23.30 -3.16 -4.46
C LEU A 400 -22.09 -3.33 -3.52
N ALA A 401 -22.21 -2.85 -2.28
CA ALA A 401 -21.15 -2.95 -1.27
C ALA A 401 -20.96 -4.37 -0.73
N LEU A 402 -21.94 -5.25 -0.97
CA LEU A 402 -22.02 -6.62 -0.49
C LEU A 402 -22.00 -6.68 1.04
N HIS A 403 -22.69 -5.70 1.62
CA HIS A 403 -23.03 -5.66 3.03
C HIS A 403 -24.23 -6.56 3.29
N LYS A 404 -24.40 -6.98 4.55
CA LYS A 404 -25.63 -7.64 4.95
C LYS A 404 -26.83 -6.70 4.76
N PRO A 405 -28.02 -7.25 4.40
CA PRO A 405 -29.26 -6.48 4.42
C PRO A 405 -29.47 -5.74 5.75
N ASP A 406 -29.12 -6.33 6.88
CA ASP A 406 -29.28 -5.71 8.21
C ASP A 406 -28.08 -4.87 8.67
N GLY A 407 -27.03 -4.77 7.86
CA GLY A 407 -25.81 -4.04 8.22
C GLY A 407 -26.02 -2.53 8.25
N HIS A 408 -25.72 -1.89 9.38
CA HIS A 408 -25.73 -0.42 9.51
C HIS A 408 -24.47 0.27 8.97
N SER A 409 -23.49 -0.51 8.48
CA SER A 409 -22.18 0.00 8.04
C SER A 409 -22.28 1.08 6.95
N LEU A 410 -23.33 1.05 6.13
CA LEU A 410 -23.54 2.01 5.04
C LEU A 410 -23.70 3.46 5.51
N LEU A 411 -24.21 3.67 6.74
CA LEU A 411 -24.39 5.01 7.31
C LEU A 411 -23.06 5.73 7.57
N PHE A 412 -21.96 4.99 7.73
CA PHE A 412 -20.63 5.55 7.97
C PHE A 412 -19.86 5.90 6.69
N TYR A 413 -20.42 5.60 5.51
CA TYR A 413 -19.84 5.98 4.22
C TYR A 413 -20.26 7.40 3.81
N ASP A 414 -21.49 7.81 4.08
CA ASP A 414 -21.97 9.14 3.68
C ASP A 414 -21.50 10.22 4.65
N ASN A 415 -20.26 10.69 4.46
CA ASN A 415 -19.67 11.77 5.23
C ASN A 415 -20.18 13.17 4.83
N VAL A 416 -20.97 13.25 3.76
CA VAL A 416 -21.43 14.53 3.18
C VAL A 416 -22.81 14.95 3.72
N GLY A 417 -23.54 14.03 4.37
CA GLY A 417 -24.84 14.30 4.98
C GLY A 417 -25.85 14.97 4.03
N MET A 418 -26.90 15.55 4.62
CA MET A 418 -27.92 16.33 3.91
C MET A 418 -27.57 17.82 3.77
N GLY A 419 -26.44 18.26 4.36
CA GLY A 419 -26.05 19.69 4.37
C GLY A 419 -25.73 20.25 2.99
N ASP A 420 -25.19 19.40 2.10
CA ASP A 420 -24.84 19.77 0.72
C ASP A 420 -25.95 19.45 -0.29
N VAL A 421 -27.18 19.13 0.16
CA VAL A 421 -28.33 18.86 -0.73
C VAL A 421 -29.25 20.07 -0.74
N ASP A 422 -29.73 20.47 -1.92
CA ASP A 422 -30.87 21.39 -2.02
C ASP A 422 -32.11 20.68 -1.48
N MET A 423 -32.32 20.78 -0.17
CA MET A 423 -33.43 20.15 0.53
C MET A 423 -34.78 20.65 0.03
N THR A 424 -34.84 21.87 -0.52
CA THR A 424 -36.06 22.41 -1.11
C THR A 424 -36.36 21.66 -2.40
N SER A 425 -35.40 21.58 -3.32
CA SER A 425 -35.60 20.85 -4.57
C SER A 425 -35.88 19.37 -4.33
N MET A 426 -35.16 18.75 -3.39
CA MET A 426 -35.38 17.35 -3.00
C MET A 426 -36.79 17.14 -2.42
N ARG A 427 -37.30 18.05 -1.59
CA ARG A 427 -38.65 17.92 -0.98
C ARG A 427 -39.77 18.22 -1.96
N MET A 428 -39.50 19.08 -2.94
CA MET A 428 -40.46 19.47 -3.97
C MET A 428 -40.43 18.53 -5.18
N ASP A 429 -39.55 17.52 -5.17
CA ASP A 429 -39.32 16.59 -6.27
C ASP A 429 -39.09 17.31 -7.61
N THR A 430 -38.35 18.42 -7.56
CA THR A 430 -38.02 19.21 -8.73
C THR A 430 -36.63 18.86 -9.24
N GLU A 431 -36.47 18.66 -10.54
CA GLU A 431 -35.16 18.45 -11.18
C GLU A 431 -34.32 19.75 -11.24
N ALA A 432 -34.92 20.91 -10.97
CA ALA A 432 -34.34 22.24 -11.09
C ALA A 432 -33.56 22.74 -9.84
N GLY A 433 -33.03 21.84 -9.01
CA GLY A 433 -32.29 22.19 -7.80
C GLY A 433 -30.83 22.53 -8.07
N MET A 434 -30.18 23.24 -7.15
CA MET A 434 -28.72 23.37 -7.20
C MET A 434 -28.08 22.00 -6.94
N SER A 435 -27.17 21.59 -7.83
CA SER A 435 -26.30 20.44 -7.58
C SER A 435 -25.42 20.68 -6.36
N ARG A 436 -24.88 19.61 -5.77
CA ARG A 436 -23.98 19.73 -4.62
C ARG A 436 -22.77 20.61 -4.93
N ASP A 437 -22.22 20.50 -6.13
CA ASP A 437 -21.05 21.29 -6.53
C ASP A 437 -21.42 22.74 -6.71
N GLN A 438 -22.61 23.03 -7.27
CA GLN A 438 -23.14 24.40 -7.29
C GLN A 438 -23.39 24.95 -5.89
N ILE A 439 -23.86 24.13 -4.94
CA ILE A 439 -24.01 24.52 -3.53
C ILE A 439 -22.64 24.80 -2.90
N ARG A 440 -21.67 23.89 -3.08
CA ARG A 440 -20.30 24.04 -2.59
C ARG A 440 -19.61 25.25 -3.19
N ASP A 441 -19.69 25.44 -4.49
CA ASP A 441 -19.15 26.59 -5.20
C ASP A 441 -19.85 27.88 -4.80
N PHE A 442 -21.17 27.88 -4.64
CA PHE A 442 -21.92 29.03 -4.16
C PHE A 442 -21.44 29.45 -2.76
N PHE A 443 -21.25 28.49 -1.85
CA PHE A 443 -20.73 28.77 -0.51
C PHE A 443 -19.20 28.96 -0.45
N ALA A 444 -18.43 28.46 -1.41
CA ALA A 444 -16.98 28.67 -1.53
C ALA A 444 -16.66 30.04 -2.15
N GLN A 445 -17.41 30.48 -3.15
CA GLN A 445 -17.34 31.83 -3.71
C GLN A 445 -17.65 32.89 -2.65
N TYR A 446 -18.62 32.59 -1.78
CA TYR A 446 -18.90 33.40 -0.60
C TYR A 446 -17.68 33.49 0.35
N ARG A 447 -16.91 32.41 0.55
CA ARG A 447 -15.66 32.43 1.34
C ARG A 447 -14.54 33.22 0.67
N SER A 448 -14.35 33.07 -0.64
CA SER A 448 -13.30 33.82 -1.37
C SER A 448 -13.53 35.34 -1.41
N ARG A 449 -14.78 35.81 -1.34
CA ARG A 449 -15.09 37.24 -1.20
C ARG A 449 -14.85 37.80 0.20
N VAL A 450 -14.80 36.96 1.23
CA VAL A 450 -14.56 37.37 2.63
C VAL A 450 -13.06 37.34 2.98
N GLN A 451 -12.22 36.67 2.17
CA GLN A 451 -10.79 36.46 2.43
C GLN A 451 -9.81 37.36 1.65
N MET A 452 -10.26 38.46 1.05
CA MET A 452 -9.35 39.44 0.41
C MET A 452 -9.43 40.81 1.11
N PRO A 453 -8.45 41.19 1.93
CA PRO A 453 -8.09 42.58 2.13
C PRO A 453 -6.92 42.97 1.20
N SER A 454 -7.25 43.86 0.27
CA SER A 454 -6.44 44.94 -0.34
C SER A 454 -5.14 44.62 -1.11
N ASP A 455 -5.19 44.86 -2.42
CA ASP A 455 -4.42 45.86 -3.19
C ASP A 455 -2.89 46.00 -2.98
N SER A 456 -2.17 45.02 -2.45
CA SER A 456 -0.70 45.00 -2.56
C SER A 456 -0.26 44.00 -3.62
N ASP A 457 0.15 44.55 -4.78
CA ASP A 457 0.76 43.91 -5.96
C ASP A 457 2.12 43.21 -5.68
N ASP A 458 2.40 42.77 -4.46
CA ASP A 458 3.63 42.07 -4.16
C ASP A 458 3.44 40.56 -4.29
N VAL A 459 4.16 40.04 -5.30
CA VAL A 459 4.57 38.68 -5.71
C VAL A 459 4.82 37.69 -4.55
N PHE A 460 3.89 37.54 -3.61
CA PHE A 460 3.74 36.39 -2.72
C PHE A 460 2.82 35.36 -3.38
N ASP A 461 3.13 35.06 -4.64
CA ASP A 461 2.42 34.08 -5.44
C ASP A 461 2.82 32.67 -5.00
N LYS A 462 1.89 32.00 -4.30
CA LYS A 462 1.71 30.54 -4.28
C LYS A 462 2.90 29.66 -3.85
N ALA A 463 3.84 30.16 -3.04
CA ALA A 463 4.76 29.26 -2.35
C ALA A 463 3.98 28.41 -1.33
N ASN A 464 3.99 27.08 -1.51
CA ASN A 464 3.42 26.12 -0.57
C ASN A 464 3.91 26.45 0.86
N VAL A 465 3.00 26.46 1.84
CA VAL A 465 3.28 26.72 3.26
C VAL A 465 4.48 25.89 3.75
N LYS A 466 4.62 24.65 3.26
CA LYS A 466 5.77 23.78 3.52
C LYS A 466 7.11 24.41 3.10
N THR A 467 7.18 24.97 1.90
CA THR A 467 8.38 25.64 1.36
C THR A 467 8.73 26.89 2.16
N ALA A 468 7.72 27.64 2.62
CA ALA A 468 7.93 28.80 3.48
C ALA A 468 8.51 28.41 4.84
N ILE A 469 7.94 27.37 5.48
CA ILE A 469 8.45 26.82 6.75
C ILE A 469 9.89 26.33 6.56
N ASP A 470 10.17 25.50 5.54
CA ASP A 470 11.52 24.94 5.34
C ASP A 470 12.57 26.02 5.05
N ASN A 471 12.22 27.07 4.32
CA ASN A 471 13.13 28.20 4.06
C ASN A 471 13.43 28.99 5.35
N GLU A 472 12.42 29.24 6.18
CA GLU A 472 12.62 29.93 7.45
C GLU A 472 13.41 29.08 8.46
N VAL A 473 13.19 27.76 8.48
CA VAL A 473 13.98 26.83 9.28
C VAL A 473 15.44 26.85 8.85
N LYS A 474 15.73 26.79 7.54
CA LYS A 474 17.11 26.91 7.02
C LYS A 474 17.77 28.23 7.44
N HIS A 475 17.00 29.32 7.47
CA HIS A 475 17.51 30.62 7.90
C HIS A 475 17.80 30.64 9.41
N ARG A 476 16.87 30.17 10.26
CA ARG A 476 17.03 30.16 11.72
C ARG A 476 18.06 29.16 12.22
N LEU A 477 18.21 28.03 11.52
CA LEU A 477 19.20 27.00 11.86
C LEU A 477 20.63 27.56 11.88
N LYS A 478 20.95 28.49 10.97
CA LYS A 478 22.25 29.18 10.92
C LYS A 478 22.56 30.04 12.15
N GLY A 479 21.54 30.41 12.93
CA GLY A 479 21.68 31.23 14.15
C GLY A 479 21.45 30.46 15.45
N ASN A 480 21.20 29.14 15.38
CA ASN A 480 20.97 28.33 16.58
C ASN A 480 22.32 27.99 17.24
N GLU A 481 22.51 28.45 18.49
CA GLU A 481 23.78 28.35 19.22
C GLU A 481 24.22 26.89 19.44
N ASP A 482 23.30 26.00 19.82
CA ASP A 482 23.59 24.58 20.03
C ASP A 482 24.05 23.89 18.74
N TYR A 483 23.38 24.21 17.62
CA TYR A 483 23.74 23.69 16.30
C TYR A 483 25.14 24.19 15.90
N ILE A 484 25.41 25.49 16.03
CA ILE A 484 26.72 26.08 15.72
C ILE A 484 27.82 25.47 16.59
N GLN A 485 27.59 25.33 17.90
CA GLN A 485 28.56 24.74 18.82
C GLN A 485 28.87 23.29 18.47
N THR A 486 27.86 22.52 18.06
CA THR A 486 28.02 21.12 17.66
C THR A 486 28.72 20.98 16.31
N GLU A 487 28.36 21.81 15.32
CA GLU A 487 29.07 21.87 14.03
C GLU A 487 30.55 22.22 14.26
N THR A 488 30.82 23.21 15.12
CA THR A 488 32.19 23.66 15.46
C THR A 488 32.95 22.55 16.18
N SER A 489 32.35 21.92 17.20
CA SER A 489 32.99 20.81 17.93
C SER A 489 33.29 19.63 17.01
N HIS A 490 32.37 19.31 16.10
CA HIS A 490 32.60 18.27 15.09
C HIS A 490 33.69 18.67 14.10
N ALA A 491 33.74 19.93 13.67
CA ALA A 491 34.81 20.42 12.79
C ALA A 491 36.19 20.31 13.48
N THR A 492 36.31 20.70 14.75
CA THR A 492 37.53 20.53 15.53
C THR A 492 37.93 19.07 15.66
N LEU A 493 36.99 18.14 15.86
CA LEU A 493 37.27 16.71 15.88
C LEU A 493 37.80 16.19 14.54
N LEU A 494 37.27 16.68 13.42
CA LEU A 494 37.77 16.33 12.09
C LEU A 494 39.16 16.91 11.82
N GLU A 495 39.45 18.12 12.31
CA GLU A 495 40.78 18.71 12.25
C GLU A 495 41.79 17.93 13.11
N GLU A 496 41.41 17.53 14.34
CA GLU A 496 42.22 16.66 15.21
C GLU A 496 42.55 15.34 14.52
N ALA A 497 41.54 14.70 13.92
CA ALA A 497 41.70 13.46 13.13
C ALA A 497 42.64 13.65 11.93
N THR A 498 42.47 14.74 11.20
CA THR A 498 43.31 15.07 10.02
C THR A 498 44.75 15.29 10.44
N GLN A 499 45.00 16.10 11.48
CA GLN A 499 46.35 16.40 11.96
C GLN A 499 47.03 15.15 12.50
N LYS A 500 46.30 14.31 13.25
CA LYS A 500 46.83 13.05 13.79
C LYS A 500 47.30 12.12 12.68
N LEU A 501 46.53 11.98 11.60
CA LEU A 501 46.93 11.17 10.46
C LEU A 501 48.14 11.78 9.72
N LEU A 502 48.22 13.11 9.60
CA LEU A 502 49.38 13.79 8.99
C LEU A 502 50.65 13.59 9.82
N ASP A 503 50.56 13.73 11.15
CA ASP A 503 51.70 13.48 12.05
C ASP A 503 52.18 12.03 11.96
N MET A 504 51.24 11.08 11.80
CA MET A 504 51.58 9.67 11.58
C MET A 504 52.18 9.42 10.20
N GLN A 505 51.80 10.19 9.18
CA GLN A 505 52.42 10.14 7.86
C GLN A 505 53.87 10.64 7.93
N ASP A 506 54.11 11.78 8.58
CA ASP A 506 55.44 12.34 8.77
C ASP A 506 56.36 11.42 9.61
N ALA A 507 55.79 10.66 10.55
CA ALA A 507 56.51 9.67 11.36
C ALA A 507 56.73 8.31 10.64
N GLY A 508 56.23 8.15 9.41
CA GLY A 508 56.30 6.91 8.63
C GLY A 508 55.34 5.80 9.08
N GLY A 509 54.35 6.12 9.93
CA GLY A 509 53.28 5.23 10.36
C GLY A 509 52.11 5.14 9.37
N VAL A 510 51.92 6.16 8.52
CA VAL A 510 50.99 6.19 7.38
C VAL A 510 51.83 6.35 6.11
N SER A 511 51.51 5.60 5.05
CA SER A 511 52.23 5.71 3.78
C SER A 511 52.07 7.10 3.15
N ASP A 512 53.16 7.67 2.60
CA ASP A 512 53.16 8.95 1.86
C ASP A 512 52.21 8.95 0.64
N THR A 513 51.83 7.77 0.15
CA THR A 513 50.87 7.61 -0.95
C THR A 513 49.40 7.78 -0.53
N VAL A 514 49.11 7.82 0.77
CA VAL A 514 47.75 7.88 1.30
C VAL A 514 47.31 9.35 1.39
N MET A 515 46.30 9.70 0.61
CA MET A 515 45.71 11.05 0.61
C MET A 515 44.83 11.24 1.84
N ILE A 516 45.27 12.08 2.79
CA ILE A 516 44.51 12.44 3.98
C ILE A 516 43.57 13.60 3.62
N PRO A 517 42.23 13.43 3.72
CA PRO A 517 41.28 14.46 3.32
C PRO A 517 41.29 15.65 4.30
N VAL A 518 41.48 16.85 3.78
CA VAL A 518 41.44 18.10 4.57
C VAL A 518 40.08 18.79 4.44
N GLY A 519 39.50 19.22 5.56
CA GLY A 519 38.31 20.09 5.62
C GLY A 519 36.99 19.39 5.97
N TYR A 520 35.90 20.16 5.96
CA TYR A 520 34.62 19.75 6.54
C TYR A 520 33.62 19.22 5.49
N SER A 521 33.42 17.90 5.40
CA SER A 521 32.29 17.30 4.70
C SER A 521 31.95 15.89 5.24
N ALA A 522 30.73 15.41 5.02
CA ALA A 522 30.30 14.09 5.49
C ALA A 522 31.13 12.94 4.89
N GLN A 523 31.46 13.03 3.59
CA GLN A 523 32.32 12.07 2.90
C GLN A 523 33.74 12.06 3.49
N LYS A 524 34.29 13.24 3.81
CA LYS A 524 35.60 13.36 4.44
C LYS A 524 35.63 12.76 5.84
N GLY A 525 34.57 12.98 6.63
CA GLY A 525 34.44 12.37 7.96
C GLY A 525 34.45 10.85 7.93
N ALA A 526 33.72 10.23 6.99
CA ALA A 526 33.74 8.77 6.81
C ALA A 526 35.13 8.25 6.44
N LYS A 527 35.82 8.93 5.53
CA LYS A 527 37.18 8.54 5.12
C LYS A 527 38.20 8.69 6.25
N LEU A 528 38.07 9.73 7.09
CA LEU A 528 38.90 9.89 8.29
C LEU A 528 38.68 8.76 9.29
N ILE A 529 37.45 8.33 9.53
CA ILE A 529 37.14 7.19 10.41
C ILE A 529 37.80 5.89 9.88
N GLU A 530 37.68 5.63 8.58
CA GLU A 530 38.31 4.48 7.93
C GLU A 530 39.83 4.50 8.10
N LEU A 531 40.48 5.63 7.80
CA LEU A 531 41.93 5.80 7.93
C LEU A 531 42.39 5.65 9.38
N LEU A 532 41.73 6.31 10.33
CA LEU A 532 42.06 6.19 11.75
C LEU A 532 41.93 4.75 12.26
N THR A 533 40.88 4.04 11.84
CA THR A 533 40.69 2.63 12.20
C THR A 533 41.80 1.76 11.62
N LYS A 534 42.15 1.97 10.34
CA LYS A 534 43.20 1.24 9.63
C LYS A 534 44.58 1.40 10.27
N TYR A 535 44.89 2.58 10.79
CA TYR A 535 46.19 2.89 11.38
C TYR A 535 46.22 2.79 12.91
N GLY A 536 45.23 2.12 13.52
CA GLY A 536 45.25 1.77 14.95
C GLY A 536 44.78 2.89 15.91
N GLU A 537 44.20 3.97 15.38
CA GLU A 537 43.62 5.09 16.14
C GLU A 537 42.11 4.90 16.36
N GLY A 538 41.71 3.70 16.78
CA GLY A 538 40.30 3.31 16.91
C GLY A 538 39.49 4.16 17.89
N GLU A 539 40.12 4.71 18.94
CA GLU A 539 39.45 5.59 19.90
C GLU A 539 39.08 6.93 19.27
N LEU A 540 39.97 7.52 18.47
CA LEU A 540 39.69 8.76 17.75
C LEU A 540 38.67 8.53 16.63
N ALA A 541 38.76 7.39 15.92
CA ALA A 541 37.76 6.99 14.92
C ALA A 541 36.34 6.91 15.53
N LYS A 542 36.24 6.29 16.72
CA LYS A 542 34.98 6.21 17.47
C LYS A 542 34.47 7.59 17.88
N ARG A 543 35.34 8.47 18.40
CA ARG A 543 34.97 9.87 18.75
C ARG A 543 34.44 10.64 17.54
N VAL A 544 35.06 10.50 16.37
CA VAL A 544 34.60 11.14 15.13
C VAL A 544 33.23 10.59 14.71
N ASN A 545 33.05 9.27 14.76
CA ASN A 545 31.77 8.64 14.41
C ASN A 545 30.63 9.05 15.37
N ASP A 546 30.90 9.03 16.67
CA ASP A 546 29.97 9.51 17.69
C ASP A 546 29.63 10.98 17.46
N GLY A 547 30.60 11.80 17.06
CA GLY A 547 30.39 13.19 16.65
C GLY A 547 29.45 13.34 15.46
N VAL A 548 29.59 12.51 14.41
CA VAL A 548 28.67 12.49 13.24
C VAL A 548 27.25 12.12 13.69
N TYR A 549 27.13 11.12 14.55
CA TYR A 549 25.84 10.67 15.06
C TYR A 549 25.15 11.77 15.89
N GLN A 550 25.87 12.39 16.83
CA GLN A 550 25.34 13.49 17.65
C GLN A 550 24.93 14.69 16.79
N ARG A 551 25.71 15.02 15.77
CA ARG A 551 25.39 16.07 14.80
C ARG A 551 24.07 15.80 14.07
N LYS A 552 23.87 14.58 13.52
CA LYS A 552 22.62 14.19 12.85
C LYS A 552 21.42 14.27 13.79
N LEU A 553 21.59 13.75 15.01
CA LEU A 553 20.52 13.74 16.02
C LEU A 553 20.13 15.17 16.44
N LEU A 554 21.11 16.04 16.67
CA LEU A 554 20.86 17.43 17.04
C LEU A 554 20.25 18.22 15.88
N HIS A 555 20.77 18.07 14.65
CA HIS A 555 20.21 18.73 13.48
C HIS A 555 18.72 18.38 13.30
N LYS A 556 18.38 17.09 13.43
CA LYS A 556 16.98 16.63 13.40
C LYS A 556 16.15 17.28 14.52
N ARG A 557 16.66 17.29 15.75
CA ARG A 557 15.98 17.88 16.92
C ARG A 557 15.74 19.38 16.76
N VAL A 558 16.77 20.15 16.39
CA VAL A 558 16.70 21.61 16.22
C VAL A 558 15.79 21.96 15.04
N ARG A 559 15.89 21.24 13.93
CA ARG A 559 14.98 21.41 12.78
C ARG A 559 13.53 21.23 13.21
N HIS A 560 13.23 20.17 13.95
CA HIS A 560 11.87 19.89 14.44
C HIS A 560 11.36 20.96 15.40
N GLN A 561 12.20 21.39 16.35
CA GLN A 561 11.87 22.48 17.27
C GLN A 561 11.55 23.78 16.51
N LEU A 562 12.40 24.19 15.56
CA LEU A 562 12.19 25.39 14.76
C LEU A 562 10.93 25.27 13.90
N GLN A 563 10.68 24.12 13.26
CA GLN A 563 9.45 23.87 12.51
C GLN A 563 8.21 23.99 13.40
N LYS A 564 8.27 23.52 14.65
CA LYS A 564 7.18 23.66 15.62
C LYS A 564 6.96 25.13 16.01
N GLU A 565 8.02 25.85 16.38
CA GLU A 565 7.93 27.27 16.76
C GLU A 565 7.40 28.16 15.62
N ILE A 566 7.86 27.93 14.38
CA ILE A 566 7.39 28.66 13.20
C ILE A 566 5.90 28.39 12.97
N ARG A 567 5.45 27.13 13.07
CA ARG A 567 4.04 26.75 12.93
C ARG A 567 3.17 27.40 14.02
N GLU A 568 3.56 27.29 15.29
CA GLU A 568 2.82 27.91 16.39
C GLU A 568 2.71 29.44 16.22
N ARG A 569 3.76 30.08 15.72
CA ARG A 569 3.74 31.50 15.39
C ARG A 569 2.77 31.80 14.24
N MET A 570 2.86 31.07 13.12
CA MET A 570 1.96 31.25 11.98
C MET A 570 0.49 31.02 12.38
N GLU A 571 0.21 30.00 13.20
CA GLU A 571 -1.13 29.73 13.76
C GLU A 571 -1.62 30.91 14.61
N LYS A 572 -0.77 31.46 15.50
CA LYS A 572 -1.11 32.66 16.29
C LYS A 572 -1.32 33.91 15.44
N GLU A 573 -0.50 34.13 14.43
CA GLU A 573 -0.63 35.26 13.48
C GLU A 573 -1.96 35.16 12.71
N GLN A 574 -2.30 33.97 12.21
CA GLN A 574 -3.58 33.71 11.53
C GLN A 574 -4.78 33.89 12.47
N LEU A 575 -4.73 33.34 13.69
CA LEU A 575 -5.76 33.54 14.71
C LEU A 575 -5.94 35.02 15.07
N ALA A 576 -4.85 35.79 15.15
CA ALA A 576 -4.90 37.23 15.41
C ALA A 576 -5.53 38.01 14.25
N LEU A 577 -5.18 37.67 13.00
CA LEU A 577 -5.80 38.22 11.78
C LEU A 577 -7.31 37.95 11.77
N VAL A 578 -7.72 36.72 12.08
CA VAL A 578 -9.13 36.32 12.14
C VAL A 578 -9.86 37.08 13.24
N LYS A 579 -9.26 37.22 14.44
CA LYS A 579 -9.83 38.00 15.55
C LYS A 579 -9.99 39.47 15.20
N LYS A 580 -9.04 40.05 14.46
CA LYS A 580 -9.12 41.42 13.95
C LYS A 580 -10.25 41.56 12.93
N ASN A 581 -10.36 40.64 11.97
CA ASN A 581 -11.39 40.66 10.94
C ASN A 581 -12.81 40.44 11.52
N THR A 582 -12.97 39.53 12.49
CA THR A 582 -14.24 39.35 13.22
C THR A 582 -14.62 40.56 14.07
N ALA A 583 -13.66 41.24 14.70
CA ALA A 583 -13.92 42.48 15.43
C ALA A 583 -14.32 43.63 14.50
N SER A 584 -13.69 43.75 13.33
CA SER A 584 -14.06 44.73 12.30
C SER A 584 -15.44 44.45 11.70
N ALA A 585 -15.80 43.18 11.46
CA ALA A 585 -17.13 42.80 11.00
C ALA A 585 -18.23 43.16 12.03
N LYS A 586 -17.95 43.02 13.33
CA LYS A 586 -18.87 43.43 14.41
C LYS A 586 -19.03 44.96 14.54
N GLN A 587 -18.09 45.76 14.04
CA GLN A 587 -18.16 47.23 14.12
C GLN A 587 -19.11 47.85 13.08
N VAL A 588 -19.47 47.13 12.01
CA VAL A 588 -20.29 47.66 10.91
C VAL A 588 -21.80 47.61 11.22
N THR A 589 -22.25 46.88 12.24
CA THR A 589 -23.68 46.73 12.58
C THR A 589 -24.10 47.47 13.85
N ASN A 590 -23.63 48.70 14.06
CA ASN A 590 -24.12 49.56 15.14
C ASN A 590 -25.12 50.60 14.61
N ILE A 591 -26.23 50.11 14.04
CA ILE A 591 -27.39 50.96 13.71
C ILE A 591 -28.18 51.16 14.99
N LYS A 592 -28.27 52.41 15.46
CA LYS A 592 -29.10 52.82 16.60
C LYS A 592 -30.58 52.58 16.30
N GLY A 593 -31.08 51.38 16.58
CA GLY A 593 -32.50 51.02 16.57
C GLY A 593 -32.70 49.87 17.54
N GLY A 594 -33.60 50.02 18.51
CA GLY A 594 -33.75 49.10 19.64
C GLY A 594 -34.00 47.65 19.22
N GLU A 595 -33.17 46.73 19.70
CA GLU A 595 -33.39 45.30 19.56
C GLU A 595 -34.46 44.78 20.54
N PRO A 596 -35.39 43.92 20.09
CA PRO A 596 -36.30 43.22 20.98
C PRO A 596 -35.53 42.19 21.82
N ARG A 597 -35.78 42.20 23.14
CA ARG A 597 -35.04 41.45 24.18
C ARG A 597 -34.96 39.91 24.05
N ASN A 598 -35.52 39.28 23.02
CA ASN A 598 -35.60 37.81 22.92
C ASN A 598 -35.40 37.20 21.52
N VAL A 599 -34.81 37.93 20.57
CA VAL A 599 -34.45 37.34 19.27
C VAL A 599 -32.99 36.87 19.34
N LYS A 600 -32.75 35.56 19.50
CA LYS A 600 -31.45 34.98 19.14
C LYS A 600 -31.32 35.13 17.62
N ALA A 601 -30.43 36.00 17.17
CA ALA A 601 -30.16 36.19 15.74
C ALA A 601 -29.80 34.84 15.10
N ALA A 602 -30.61 34.40 14.15
CA ALA A 602 -30.28 33.31 13.25
C ALA A 602 -29.27 33.84 12.23
N GLY A 603 -28.12 33.17 12.10
CA GLY A 603 -27.24 33.34 10.93
C GLY A 603 -26.02 34.23 11.09
N ALA A 604 -25.38 34.28 12.26
CA ALA A 604 -23.93 34.51 12.25
C ALA A 604 -23.28 33.18 11.83
N VAL A 605 -22.92 33.06 10.55
CA VAL A 605 -22.08 31.94 10.07
C VAL A 605 -20.82 31.95 10.92
N ASP A 606 -20.59 30.85 11.62
CA ASP A 606 -19.42 30.68 12.45
C ASP A 606 -18.19 30.69 11.55
N LEU A 607 -17.40 31.76 11.63
CA LEU A 607 -16.12 31.87 10.91
C LEU A 607 -15.10 30.83 11.43
N GLY A 608 -15.41 30.12 12.52
CA GLY A 608 -14.61 29.01 13.07
C GLY A 608 -14.22 27.96 12.02
N ASP A 609 -15.16 27.48 11.19
CA ASP A 609 -14.91 26.35 10.28
C ASP A 609 -13.86 26.63 9.18
N SER A 610 -13.77 27.88 8.71
CA SER A 610 -12.71 28.28 7.75
C SER A 610 -11.36 28.47 8.43
N THR A 611 -11.37 28.76 9.73
CA THR A 611 -10.18 28.93 10.55
C THR A 611 -9.60 27.56 10.90
N ASP A 612 -10.47 26.63 11.27
CA ASP A 612 -10.13 25.24 11.57
C ASP A 612 -9.55 24.55 10.32
N ALA A 613 -10.12 24.75 9.13
CA ALA A 613 -9.57 24.20 7.89
C ALA A 613 -8.16 24.72 7.53
N ALA A 614 -7.88 26.01 7.77
CA ALA A 614 -6.55 26.59 7.54
C ALA A 614 -5.53 26.13 8.59
N ILE A 615 -5.95 26.01 9.86
CA ILE A 615 -5.17 25.43 10.95
C ILE A 615 -4.87 23.95 10.66
N GLU A 616 -5.84 23.23 10.12
CA GLU A 616 -5.72 21.81 9.80
C GLU A 616 -4.83 21.57 8.59
N ALA A 617 -4.83 22.45 7.58
CA ALA A 617 -3.85 22.43 6.49
C ALA A 617 -2.41 22.67 6.99
N ILE A 618 -2.21 23.59 7.95
CA ILE A 618 -0.90 23.81 8.60
C ILE A 618 -0.49 22.56 9.39
N ARG A 619 -1.42 21.89 10.08
CA ARG A 619 -1.18 20.65 10.82
C ARG A 619 -0.89 19.45 9.90
N ALA A 620 -1.58 19.33 8.76
CA ALA A 620 -1.43 18.21 7.83
C ALA A 620 -0.03 18.15 7.17
N THR A 621 0.64 19.30 6.99
CA THR A 621 2.02 19.32 6.47
C THR A 621 3.07 18.71 7.41
N ALA A 622 2.70 18.40 8.67
CA ALA A 622 3.58 17.86 9.70
C ALA A 622 3.97 16.38 9.48
N ASP A 623 3.08 15.57 8.91
CA ASP A 623 3.16 14.09 8.98
C ASP A 623 3.84 13.43 7.77
N GLU A 624 4.09 14.17 6.69
CA GLU A 624 4.61 13.57 5.44
C GLU A 624 6.14 13.38 5.40
N GLY A 625 6.85 13.75 6.47
CA GLY A 625 8.30 13.94 6.43
C GLY A 625 9.18 12.73 6.76
N GLU A 626 8.80 11.85 7.71
CA GLU A 626 9.80 10.96 8.33
C GLU A 626 9.28 9.59 8.81
N GLY A 627 8.42 8.92 8.04
CA GLY A 627 7.96 7.55 8.38
C GLY A 627 7.82 6.55 7.23
N ALA A 628 8.21 6.90 5.99
CA ALA A 628 7.84 6.13 4.80
C ALA A 628 8.65 4.85 4.50
N GLU A 629 9.52 4.40 5.41
CA GLU A 629 10.14 3.05 5.34
C GLU A 629 9.57 2.08 6.38
N GLY A 630 8.57 2.48 7.17
CA GLY A 630 7.77 1.56 7.96
C GLY A 630 6.62 1.01 7.11
N GLU A 631 6.45 -0.31 7.07
CA GLU A 631 5.32 -1.01 6.47
C GLU A 631 4.00 -0.26 6.74
N HIS A 632 3.44 0.39 5.72
CA HIS A 632 2.10 0.97 5.77
C HIS A 632 1.07 -0.17 5.86
N GLU A 633 0.86 -0.74 7.05
CA GLU A 633 -0.34 -1.53 7.34
C GLU A 633 -1.52 -0.53 7.43
N ASP A 634 -2.39 -0.54 6.41
CA ASP A 634 -3.67 0.19 6.33
C ASP A 634 -4.67 -0.32 7.42
N ALA A 635 -4.31 -0.22 8.70
CA ALA A 635 -5.04 -0.83 9.82
C ALA A 635 -6.10 0.08 10.48
N ASP A 636 -6.34 1.27 9.94
CA ASP A 636 -7.14 2.31 10.63
C ASP A 636 -8.65 2.30 10.36
N VAL A 637 -9.13 1.32 9.60
CA VAL A 637 -10.54 0.93 9.59
C VAL A 637 -10.59 -0.55 9.96
N ASP A 638 -11.02 -0.85 11.18
CA ASP A 638 -11.16 -2.23 11.65
C ASP A 638 -12.38 -2.89 10.98
N GLU A 639 -12.17 -3.33 9.74
CA GLU A 639 -13.19 -4.02 8.93
C GLU A 639 -13.54 -5.39 9.52
N GLU A 640 -12.66 -6.00 10.31
CA GLU A 640 -12.84 -7.35 10.86
C GLU A 640 -13.77 -7.39 12.09
N VAL A 641 -13.82 -6.32 12.90
CA VAL A 641 -14.80 -6.21 14.00
C VAL A 641 -16.24 -6.18 13.46
N LEU A 642 -16.44 -5.69 12.23
CA LEU A 642 -17.73 -5.82 11.53
C LEU A 642 -17.93 -7.24 10.95
N GLU A 643 -16.86 -7.98 10.63
CA GLU A 643 -16.93 -9.31 9.98
C GLU A 643 -17.33 -10.47 10.92
N GLU A 644 -16.96 -10.47 12.21
CA GLU A 644 -17.29 -11.58 13.14
C GLU A 644 -18.78 -11.65 13.51
N GLN A 645 -19.53 -10.56 13.44
CA GLN A 645 -21.00 -10.57 13.57
C GLN A 645 -21.71 -10.99 12.26
N GLU A 646 -20.96 -11.13 11.16
CA GLU A 646 -21.51 -11.29 9.82
C GLU A 646 -21.63 -12.75 9.32
N THR A 647 -21.08 -13.76 9.98
CA THR A 647 -20.96 -15.10 9.36
C THR A 647 -22.09 -16.12 9.61
N THR A 648 -23.06 -15.84 10.50
CA THR A 648 -23.96 -16.90 11.02
C THR A 648 -25.40 -16.96 10.48
N ALA A 649 -25.79 -16.07 9.56
CA ALA A 649 -27.12 -16.10 8.96
C ALA A 649 -27.06 -15.53 7.54
N ASN A 650 -27.38 -16.35 6.52
CA ASN A 650 -28.23 -15.97 5.38
C ASN A 650 -28.33 -17.12 4.36
N ALA A 651 -29.58 -17.53 4.12
CA ALA A 651 -30.02 -18.05 2.83
C ALA A 651 -30.42 -16.84 1.96
N ARG A 652 -29.98 -16.86 0.71
CA ARG A 652 -30.24 -15.84 -0.32
C ARG A 652 -31.77 -15.69 -0.51
N GLN A 653 -32.33 -14.51 -0.25
CA GLN A 653 -33.60 -14.10 -0.85
C GLN A 653 -33.24 -13.13 -1.97
N GLU A 654 -33.63 -13.46 -3.18
CA GLU A 654 -33.59 -12.52 -4.30
C GLU A 654 -34.51 -11.34 -3.98
N PRO A 655 -34.18 -10.11 -4.43
CA PRO A 655 -35.06 -8.95 -4.23
C PRO A 655 -36.48 -9.29 -4.68
N GLU A 656 -37.52 -8.94 -3.90
CA GLU A 656 -38.92 -9.23 -4.27
C GLU A 656 -39.27 -8.74 -5.69
N ALA A 657 -38.65 -7.64 -6.14
CA ALA A 657 -38.81 -7.10 -7.48
C ALA A 657 -38.31 -8.02 -8.63
N TRP A 658 -37.62 -9.12 -8.32
CA TRP A 658 -37.04 -10.05 -9.30
C TRP A 658 -37.83 -11.36 -9.41
N GLN A 659 -38.78 -11.63 -8.50
CA GLN A 659 -39.56 -12.87 -8.51
C GLN A 659 -40.52 -12.98 -9.72
N ASP A 660 -40.82 -11.85 -10.37
CA ASP A 660 -41.76 -11.77 -11.49
C ASP A 660 -41.09 -11.57 -12.87
N LEU A 661 -39.75 -11.56 -12.95
CA LEU A 661 -39.05 -11.44 -14.23
C LEU A 661 -39.10 -12.77 -15.00
N THR A 662 -39.52 -12.72 -16.27
CA THR A 662 -39.51 -13.88 -17.17
C THR A 662 -38.07 -14.33 -17.46
N ASP A 663 -37.85 -15.63 -17.70
CA ASP A 663 -36.53 -16.21 -18.01
C ASP A 663 -35.79 -15.52 -19.17
N ASN A 664 -36.53 -14.83 -20.05
CA ASN A 664 -36.00 -13.92 -21.05
C ASN A 664 -36.34 -12.48 -20.63
N VAL A 665 -35.33 -11.71 -20.22
CA VAL A 665 -35.45 -10.27 -19.99
C VAL A 665 -34.78 -9.56 -21.15
N ASP A 666 -35.56 -8.87 -21.97
CA ASP A 666 -35.02 -7.95 -22.97
C ASP A 666 -34.44 -6.74 -22.25
N ILE A 667 -33.11 -6.68 -22.19
CA ILE A 667 -32.40 -5.54 -21.58
C ILE A 667 -32.48 -4.38 -22.59
N GLN A 668 -33.39 -3.44 -22.34
CA GLN A 668 -33.40 -2.16 -23.05
C GLN A 668 -32.17 -1.36 -22.61
N LEU A 669 -31.19 -1.25 -23.52
CA LEU A 669 -30.08 -0.30 -23.40
C LEU A 669 -30.69 1.10 -23.38
N GLY A 670 -30.27 1.94 -22.42
CA GLY A 670 -30.86 3.24 -22.09
C GLY A 670 -31.52 3.95 -23.28
N ALA A 671 -32.79 4.30 -23.13
CA ALA A 671 -33.55 4.90 -24.22
C ALA A 671 -32.85 6.21 -24.66
N PRO A 672 -32.41 6.32 -25.93
CA PRO A 672 -32.21 7.64 -26.51
C PRO A 672 -33.51 8.44 -26.36
N ALA A 673 -33.42 9.77 -26.33
CA ALA A 673 -34.59 10.65 -26.31
C ALA A 673 -35.59 10.33 -27.45
N ASP A 674 -35.12 9.62 -28.47
CA ASP A 674 -35.90 8.94 -29.49
C ASP A 674 -35.48 7.45 -29.58
N PRO A 675 -36.26 6.49 -29.06
CA PRO A 675 -35.97 5.06 -29.12
C PRO A 675 -35.87 4.48 -30.54
N GLU A 676 -36.36 5.21 -31.54
CA GLU A 676 -36.32 4.83 -32.95
C GLU A 676 -35.15 5.45 -33.72
N ALA A 677 -34.44 6.42 -33.13
CA ALA A 677 -33.24 6.96 -33.74
C ALA A 677 -32.15 5.88 -33.75
N PRO A 678 -31.67 5.43 -34.92
CA PRO A 678 -30.57 4.48 -34.98
C PRO A 678 -29.39 5.09 -34.24
N LEU A 679 -28.90 4.39 -33.20
CA LEU A 679 -27.66 4.74 -32.52
C LEU A 679 -26.60 4.93 -33.60
N SER A 680 -26.05 6.14 -33.69
CA SER A 680 -25.36 6.57 -34.90
C SER A 680 -24.09 5.75 -35.10
N GLU A 681 -23.85 5.35 -36.35
CA GLU A 681 -22.57 4.78 -36.81
C GLU A 681 -21.37 5.61 -36.31
N SER A 682 -21.57 6.93 -36.09
CA SER A 682 -20.57 7.82 -35.49
C SER A 682 -20.18 7.46 -34.05
N ALA A 683 -21.10 7.00 -33.21
CA ALA A 683 -20.78 6.61 -31.82
C ALA A 683 -19.96 5.32 -31.79
N ALA A 684 -20.31 4.34 -32.64
CA ALA A 684 -19.53 3.12 -32.80
C ALA A 684 -18.12 3.43 -33.33
N GLN A 685 -18.01 4.35 -34.30
CA GLN A 685 -16.72 4.80 -34.83
C GLN A 685 -15.89 5.54 -33.77
N ALA A 686 -16.46 6.48 -33.02
CA ALA A 686 -15.74 7.21 -31.96
C ALA A 686 -15.18 6.27 -30.89
N ARG A 687 -15.93 5.22 -30.54
CA ARG A 687 -15.46 4.17 -29.61
C ARG A 687 -14.30 3.37 -30.20
N PHE A 688 -14.39 3.02 -31.47
CA PHE A 688 -13.30 2.31 -32.16
C PHE A 688 -12.05 3.18 -32.24
N ASP A 689 -12.20 4.46 -32.57
CA ASP A 689 -11.11 5.43 -32.62
C ASP A 689 -10.45 5.57 -31.25
N PHE A 690 -11.22 5.73 -30.17
CA PHE A 690 -10.69 5.75 -28.81
C PHE A 690 -9.97 4.44 -28.45
N PHE A 691 -10.56 3.29 -28.77
CA PHE A 691 -9.96 1.98 -28.51
C PHE A 691 -8.60 1.85 -29.20
N LYS A 692 -8.55 2.26 -30.47
CA LYS A 692 -7.34 2.28 -31.27
C LYS A 692 -6.30 3.23 -30.69
N ASP A 693 -6.65 4.48 -30.41
CA ASP A 693 -5.76 5.49 -29.81
C ASP A 693 -5.22 5.01 -28.45
N PHE A 694 -6.08 4.43 -27.63
CA PHE A 694 -5.69 3.89 -26.34
C PHE A 694 -4.70 2.73 -26.49
N VAL A 695 -4.89 1.80 -27.42
CA VAL A 695 -3.96 0.67 -27.67
C VAL A 695 -2.65 1.13 -28.35
N GLU A 696 -2.73 2.09 -29.27
CA GLU A 696 -1.59 2.63 -30.00
C GLU A 696 -0.70 3.51 -29.13
N LYS A 697 -1.25 4.14 -28.07
CA LYS A 697 -0.48 4.87 -27.06
C LYS A 697 0.39 3.91 -26.25
N ARG A 698 1.60 3.66 -26.75
CA ARG A 698 2.62 2.83 -26.11
C ARG A 698 3.67 3.70 -25.43
N ASP A 699 4.47 3.07 -24.58
CA ASP A 699 5.69 3.69 -24.10
C ASP A 699 6.47 4.19 -25.31
N CYS A 700 6.84 5.47 -25.30
CA CYS A 700 7.79 5.93 -26.29
C CYS A 700 9.11 5.19 -26.04
N ASP A 701 9.86 4.93 -27.11
CA ASP A 701 11.25 4.52 -26.93
C ASP A 701 11.89 5.60 -26.06
N VAL A 702 12.31 5.24 -24.84
CA VAL A 702 13.05 6.15 -23.94
C VAL A 702 14.07 6.84 -24.81
N PRO A 703 13.95 8.16 -25.06
CA PRO A 703 14.93 8.91 -25.78
C PRO A 703 16.20 8.63 -25.04
N LEU A 704 17.05 7.80 -25.63
CA LEU A 704 18.42 7.73 -25.25
C LEU A 704 18.84 9.19 -25.39
N SER A 705 19.32 9.79 -24.32
CA SER A 705 19.54 11.23 -24.22
C SER A 705 20.60 11.76 -25.21
N GLY A 706 20.99 10.95 -26.20
CA GLY A 706 22.13 11.15 -27.06
C GLY A 706 23.45 11.00 -26.31
N LEU A 707 23.40 10.61 -25.02
CA LEU A 707 24.58 10.64 -24.17
C LEU A 707 25.41 9.39 -24.39
N HIS A 708 26.65 9.59 -24.82
CA HIS A 708 27.68 8.57 -24.81
C HIS A 708 28.39 8.59 -23.45
N CYS A 709 28.84 7.42 -23.00
CA CYS A 709 29.66 7.35 -21.79
C CYS A 709 31.07 7.94 -22.07
N PRO A 710 31.47 9.03 -21.40
CA PRO A 710 32.79 9.64 -21.63
C PRO A 710 33.93 8.68 -21.22
N LEU A 711 33.68 7.80 -20.24
CA LEU A 711 34.64 6.78 -19.81
C LEU A 711 34.78 5.67 -20.87
N CYS A 712 33.69 5.21 -21.50
CA CYS A 712 33.79 4.29 -22.64
C CYS A 712 34.59 4.92 -23.78
N ALA A 713 34.26 6.17 -24.14
CA ALA A 713 34.88 6.85 -25.27
C ALA A 713 36.40 7.01 -25.11
N SER A 714 36.86 7.28 -23.88
CA SER A 714 38.27 7.44 -23.54
C SER A 714 39.01 6.13 -23.27
N ASP A 715 38.32 5.05 -22.91
CA ASP A 715 38.94 3.74 -22.63
C ASP A 715 39.43 3.07 -23.93
N PRO A 716 40.75 2.88 -24.13
CA PRO A 716 41.29 2.25 -25.34
C PRO A 716 40.98 0.74 -25.42
N THR A 717 40.57 0.12 -24.31
CA THR A 717 40.25 -1.31 -24.21
C THR A 717 38.79 -1.62 -24.59
N MET A 718 37.92 -0.60 -24.60
CA MET A 718 36.50 -0.75 -24.96
C MET A 718 36.33 -0.91 -26.48
N SER A 719 35.34 -1.72 -26.87
CA SER A 719 35.01 -1.91 -28.28
C SER A 719 34.32 -0.68 -28.89
N ASP A 720 34.47 -0.46 -30.20
CA ASP A 720 33.82 0.67 -30.89
C ASP A 720 32.30 0.65 -30.73
N LYS A 721 31.70 -0.54 -30.66
CA LYS A 721 30.27 -0.73 -30.41
C LYS A 721 29.86 -0.18 -29.04
N GLU A 722 30.63 -0.45 -27.99
CA GLU A 722 30.34 0.05 -26.64
C GLU A 722 30.61 1.55 -26.53
N LYS A 723 31.64 2.07 -27.23
CA LYS A 723 31.91 3.51 -27.33
C LYS A 723 30.77 4.29 -27.97
N GLN A 724 30.16 3.70 -29.00
CA GLN A 724 29.01 4.28 -29.71
C GLN A 724 27.67 3.99 -29.06
N THR A 725 27.64 3.23 -27.95
CA THR A 725 26.39 2.97 -27.24
C THR A 725 25.85 4.27 -26.63
N VAL A 726 24.58 4.55 -26.88
CA VAL A 726 23.87 5.72 -26.37
C VAL A 726 23.07 5.30 -25.15
N TYR A 727 23.09 6.13 -24.11
CA TYR A 727 22.42 5.88 -22.84
C TYR A 727 21.34 6.96 -22.59
N SER A 728 20.30 6.60 -21.84
CA SER A 728 19.50 7.58 -21.10
C SER A 728 20.31 8.09 -19.90
N LEU A 729 20.00 9.27 -19.35
CA LEU A 729 20.76 9.83 -18.22
C LEU A 729 20.83 8.88 -17.02
N SER A 730 19.72 8.22 -16.67
CA SER A 730 19.68 7.25 -15.56
C SER A 730 20.54 6.01 -15.83
N LYS A 731 20.45 5.45 -17.05
CA LYS A 731 21.28 4.30 -17.46
C LYS A 731 22.75 4.69 -17.58
N LEU A 732 23.04 5.92 -17.99
CA LEU A 732 24.40 6.44 -18.05
C LEU A 732 24.98 6.54 -16.64
N ASN A 733 24.24 7.12 -15.70
CA ASN A 733 24.68 7.21 -14.30
C ASN A 733 24.97 5.81 -13.75
N TYR A 734 24.06 4.85 -13.93
CA TYR A 734 24.27 3.47 -13.49
C TYR A 734 25.47 2.80 -14.18
N HIS A 735 25.63 3.01 -15.50
CA HIS A 735 26.73 2.44 -16.27
C HIS A 735 28.09 3.03 -15.84
N VAL A 736 28.16 4.35 -15.63
CA VAL A 736 29.36 5.06 -15.17
C VAL A 736 29.77 4.56 -13.78
N THR A 737 28.81 4.28 -12.90
CA THR A 737 29.06 3.72 -11.55
C THR A 737 29.24 2.20 -11.53
N SER A 738 29.05 1.51 -12.65
CA SER A 738 29.18 0.05 -12.71
C SER A 738 30.64 -0.40 -12.74
N LYS A 739 30.87 -1.69 -12.48
CA LYS A 739 32.21 -2.31 -12.56
C LYS A 739 32.86 -2.20 -13.94
N THR A 740 32.12 -1.84 -14.98
CA THR A 740 32.59 -1.74 -16.38
C THR A 740 33.82 -0.85 -16.53
N HIS A 741 33.89 0.25 -15.78
CA HIS A 741 35.00 1.21 -15.86
C HIS A 741 36.12 0.97 -14.84
N THR A 742 36.04 -0.12 -14.07
CA THR A 742 37.10 -0.46 -13.12
C THR A 742 38.39 -0.83 -13.85
N ARG A 743 39.52 -0.52 -13.23
CA ARG A 743 40.84 -0.84 -13.78
C ARG A 743 41.05 -2.35 -13.94
N GLU A 744 40.45 -3.14 -13.07
CA GLU A 744 40.42 -4.61 -13.19
C GLU A 744 39.80 -5.06 -14.52
N GLU A 745 38.60 -4.56 -14.85
CA GLU A 745 37.93 -4.93 -16.09
C GLU A 745 38.65 -4.38 -17.33
N GLN A 746 39.29 -3.20 -17.23
CA GLN A 746 40.17 -2.69 -18.28
C GLN A 746 41.35 -3.64 -18.56
N LEU A 747 42.02 -4.12 -17.51
CA LEU A 747 43.14 -5.06 -17.64
C LEU A 747 42.69 -6.39 -18.24
N LYS A 748 41.54 -6.92 -17.80
CA LYS A 748 40.95 -8.14 -18.40
C LYS A 748 40.67 -7.94 -19.89
N ARG A 749 40.08 -6.81 -20.29
CA ARG A 749 39.81 -6.47 -21.70
C ARG A 749 41.10 -6.31 -22.50
N ALA A 750 42.11 -5.63 -21.96
CA ALA A 750 43.42 -5.46 -22.59
C ALA A 750 44.09 -6.81 -22.85
N MET A 751 44.19 -7.67 -21.83
CA MET A 751 44.78 -9.01 -21.95
C MET A 751 44.05 -9.89 -22.97
N LYS A 752 42.71 -9.84 -22.96
CA LYS A 752 41.90 -10.59 -23.93
C LYS A 752 42.10 -10.10 -25.37
N ARG A 753 42.31 -8.79 -25.56
CA ARG A 753 42.55 -8.18 -26.86
C ARG A 753 43.94 -8.52 -27.41
N ASP A 754 44.96 -8.47 -26.56
CA ASP A 754 46.33 -8.73 -26.98
C ASP A 754 46.57 -10.21 -27.23
N ASN A 755 45.87 -11.10 -26.51
CA ASN A 755 45.95 -12.56 -26.67
C ASN A 755 47.39 -13.10 -26.66
N VAL A 756 48.27 -12.45 -25.92
CA VAL A 756 49.68 -12.83 -25.76
C VAL A 756 49.83 -13.55 -24.43
N PHE A 757 50.12 -14.85 -24.48
CA PHE A 757 50.46 -15.64 -23.29
C PHE A 757 51.90 -16.19 -23.41
N PRO A 758 52.68 -16.20 -22.31
CA PRO A 758 52.32 -15.75 -20.96
C PRO A 758 52.20 -14.22 -20.86
N VAL A 759 51.30 -13.74 -20.00
CA VAL A 759 51.18 -12.31 -19.70
C VAL A 759 52.13 -11.99 -18.54
N PHE A 760 52.96 -10.97 -18.70
CA PHE A 760 53.90 -10.55 -17.66
C PHE A 760 53.27 -9.45 -16.82
N CYS A 761 53.38 -9.55 -15.49
CA CYS A 761 52.99 -8.45 -14.61
C CYS A 761 53.85 -7.22 -14.92
N PRO A 762 53.25 -6.04 -15.15
CA PRO A 762 53.99 -4.84 -15.54
C PRO A 762 55.01 -4.40 -14.48
N ASP A 763 54.74 -4.64 -13.20
CA ASP A 763 55.59 -4.19 -12.09
C ASP A 763 56.67 -5.19 -11.72
N CYS A 764 56.31 -6.46 -11.48
CA CYS A 764 57.27 -7.48 -11.03
C CYS A 764 57.80 -8.39 -12.15
N GLN A 765 57.29 -8.27 -13.37
CA GLN A 765 57.68 -9.08 -14.54
C GLN A 765 57.45 -10.59 -14.35
N TYR A 766 56.59 -11.01 -13.41
CA TYR A 766 56.24 -12.41 -13.22
C TYR A 766 55.28 -12.89 -14.32
N PRO A 767 55.53 -14.05 -14.96
CA PRO A 767 54.70 -14.57 -16.04
C PRO A 767 53.47 -15.33 -15.52
N PHE A 768 52.31 -15.10 -16.13
CA PHE A 768 51.06 -15.79 -15.84
C PHE A 768 50.51 -16.50 -17.07
N ALA A 769 50.01 -17.72 -16.86
CA ALA A 769 49.39 -18.53 -17.90
C ALA A 769 47.95 -18.07 -18.23
N SER A 770 47.29 -17.38 -17.28
CA SER A 770 45.94 -16.87 -17.45
C SER A 770 45.81 -15.42 -16.96
N SER A 771 44.87 -14.68 -17.53
CA SER A 771 44.54 -13.33 -17.06
C SER A 771 43.94 -13.34 -15.66
N ARG A 772 43.25 -14.42 -15.25
CA ARG A 772 42.69 -14.59 -13.90
C ARG A 772 43.81 -14.63 -12.86
N ASP A 773 44.87 -15.39 -13.12
CA ASP A 773 46.01 -15.50 -12.21
C ASP A 773 46.78 -14.19 -12.12
N MET A 774 46.94 -13.48 -13.24
CA MET A 774 47.56 -12.16 -13.23
C MET A 774 46.75 -11.14 -12.44
N ILE A 775 45.42 -11.10 -12.60
CA ILE A 775 44.57 -10.20 -11.82
C ILE A 775 44.60 -10.55 -10.34
N LYS A 776 44.59 -11.84 -9.99
CA LYS A 776 44.75 -12.29 -8.60
C LYS A 776 46.10 -11.84 -8.03
N HIS A 777 47.18 -12.01 -8.78
CA HIS A 777 48.51 -11.51 -8.41
C HIS A 777 48.52 -9.99 -8.23
N ILE A 778 47.92 -9.23 -9.15
CA ILE A 778 47.84 -7.78 -9.01
C ILE A 778 47.05 -7.39 -7.76
N LYS A 779 45.93 -8.07 -7.45
CA LYS A 779 45.17 -7.81 -6.21
C LYS A 779 46.00 -8.06 -4.95
N GLU A 780 46.80 -9.12 -4.94
CA GLU A 780 47.58 -9.55 -3.78
C GLU A 780 48.87 -8.76 -3.60
N PHE A 781 49.57 -8.46 -4.70
CA PHE A 781 50.94 -7.93 -4.67
C PHE A 781 51.09 -6.52 -5.25
N HIS A 782 50.15 -6.06 -6.09
CA HIS A 782 50.17 -4.73 -6.72
C HIS A 782 48.80 -4.02 -6.67
N PRO A 783 48.14 -3.93 -5.49
CA PRO A 783 46.80 -3.34 -5.41
C PRO A 783 46.77 -1.89 -5.88
N GLU A 784 47.90 -1.17 -5.86
CA GLU A 784 48.06 0.17 -6.42
C GLU A 784 47.76 0.26 -7.93
N GLN A 785 47.85 -0.86 -8.66
CA GLN A 785 47.53 -0.92 -10.09
C GLN A 785 46.04 -1.07 -10.36
N LEU A 786 45.23 -1.38 -9.33
CA LEU A 786 43.78 -1.40 -9.42
C LEU A 786 43.27 -0.10 -8.82
N TRP A 787 42.87 0.84 -9.68
CA TRP A 787 42.25 2.09 -9.25
C TRP A 787 40.92 1.74 -8.58
N ASN A 788 40.94 1.49 -7.28
CA ASN A 788 39.75 1.27 -6.47
C ASN A 788 39.13 2.64 -6.15
N ASP A 789 38.64 3.32 -7.19
CA ASP A 789 37.98 4.63 -7.08
C ASP A 789 36.45 4.53 -6.98
N PHE A 790 35.91 3.32 -6.88
CA PHE A 790 34.54 3.13 -6.45
C PHE A 790 34.58 2.59 -5.03
N ASP A 791 34.37 3.49 -4.07
CA ASP A 791 33.84 3.15 -2.74
C ASP A 791 32.50 2.43 -2.98
N VAL A 792 32.57 1.14 -3.30
CA VAL A 792 31.41 0.25 -3.24
C VAL A 792 31.04 0.26 -1.78
N VAL A 793 29.96 0.96 -1.48
CA VAL A 793 29.17 0.73 -0.28
C VAL A 793 28.80 -0.75 -0.37
N ASP A 794 29.52 -1.60 0.34
CA ASP A 794 29.07 -2.97 0.60
C ASP A 794 27.79 -2.81 1.42
N GLU A 795 26.66 -2.71 0.73
CA GLU A 795 25.37 -3.07 1.30
C GLU A 795 25.53 -4.53 1.70
N GLU A 796 25.63 -4.75 3.02
CA GLU A 796 25.60 -6.07 3.64
C GLU A 796 24.41 -6.86 3.06
N ASN A 797 24.72 -7.71 2.10
CA ASN A 797 23.82 -8.74 1.62
C ASN A 797 23.77 -9.80 2.72
N ASN A 798 22.94 -9.57 3.73
CA ASN A 798 22.52 -10.58 4.72
C ASN A 798 21.60 -11.61 4.04
N GLY A 799 22.15 -12.32 3.06
CA GLY A 799 21.60 -13.55 2.52
C GLY A 799 22.50 -14.69 2.96
N ASP A 800 22.07 -15.42 4.00
CA ASP A 800 22.57 -16.76 4.28
C ASP A 800 22.36 -17.61 3.02
N ASP A 801 23.43 -17.80 2.25
CA ASP A 801 23.49 -18.76 1.15
C ASP A 801 24.71 -19.68 1.41
N ASP A 802 24.51 -20.58 2.37
CA ASP A 802 25.37 -21.74 2.58
C ASP A 802 25.08 -22.76 1.46
N GLY A 803 25.67 -22.51 0.29
CA GLY A 803 25.69 -23.40 -0.86
C GLY A 803 27.12 -23.69 -1.29
N GLU A 804 27.83 -24.49 -0.50
CA GLU A 804 29.00 -25.24 -0.98
C GLU A 804 28.52 -26.20 -2.08
N ASP A 805 28.77 -25.88 -3.34
CA ASP A 805 28.79 -26.87 -4.41
C ASP A 805 30.16 -26.83 -5.09
N ASP A 806 30.94 -27.86 -4.76
CA ASP A 806 32.21 -28.21 -5.37
C ASP A 806 32.04 -28.44 -6.89
N GLU A 807 32.93 -27.82 -7.65
CA GLU A 807 33.17 -28.14 -9.06
C GLU A 807 33.86 -29.51 -9.14
N ASP A 808 33.13 -30.56 -9.54
CA ASP A 808 33.71 -31.74 -10.16
C ASP A 808 33.52 -31.66 -11.69
N ASP A 809 34.60 -31.24 -12.36
CA ASP A 809 34.86 -31.41 -13.78
C ASP A 809 34.90 -32.90 -14.13
N ASP A 810 33.84 -33.44 -14.74
CA ASP A 810 33.93 -34.68 -15.51
C ASP A 810 33.25 -34.53 -16.88
N PHE A 811 34.11 -34.33 -17.88
CA PHE A 811 33.81 -34.20 -19.29
C PHE A 811 33.41 -35.58 -19.86
N ALA A 812 32.12 -35.81 -20.09
CA ALA A 812 31.66 -36.90 -20.96
C ALA A 812 30.61 -36.41 -21.96
N ALA A 813 31.01 -36.39 -23.23
CA ALA A 813 30.23 -35.94 -24.36
C ALA A 813 28.95 -36.76 -24.56
N VAL A 814 27.79 -36.09 -24.58
CA VAL A 814 26.57 -36.59 -25.20
C VAL A 814 25.96 -35.49 -26.07
N THR A 815 26.03 -35.70 -27.38
CA THR A 815 25.43 -34.90 -28.45
C THR A 815 23.92 -35.07 -28.51
N VAL A 816 23.14 -33.99 -28.37
CA VAL A 816 21.74 -33.88 -28.82
C VAL A 816 21.48 -32.44 -29.32
N PRO A 817 20.75 -32.22 -30.44
CA PRO A 817 20.94 -31.05 -31.30
C PRO A 817 20.14 -29.80 -30.91
N TYR A 818 20.78 -28.67 -31.19
CA TYR A 818 20.28 -27.30 -31.17
C TYR A 818 19.16 -27.08 -32.22
N ILE A 819 17.94 -26.73 -31.77
CA ILE A 819 16.84 -26.29 -32.64
C ILE A 819 16.74 -24.76 -32.62
N GLY A 820 17.27 -24.19 -33.71
CA GLY A 820 16.88 -22.95 -34.42
C GLY A 820 16.18 -21.80 -33.69
N LYS A 821 16.91 -20.68 -33.56
CA LYS A 821 16.34 -19.32 -33.60
C LYS A 821 16.01 -18.96 -35.05
N GLY A 822 14.73 -18.75 -35.36
CA GLY A 822 14.27 -18.21 -36.64
C GLY A 822 14.26 -16.69 -36.66
N LYS A 823 15.01 -16.09 -37.60
CA LYS A 823 14.96 -14.68 -38.01
C LYS A 823 14.01 -14.53 -39.22
N ALA A 824 13.21 -13.46 -39.17
CA ALA A 824 12.77 -12.56 -40.26
C ALA A 824 11.99 -13.06 -41.50
N ARG A 825 10.92 -12.32 -41.82
CA ARG A 825 10.44 -11.81 -43.14
C ARG A 825 9.39 -10.71 -42.83
N ALA A 826 9.33 -9.50 -43.39
CA ALA A 826 9.63 -8.95 -44.71
C ALA A 826 8.94 -9.72 -45.85
N ASP A 827 7.63 -9.50 -46.01
CA ASP A 827 7.04 -8.64 -47.05
C ASP A 827 5.70 -8.07 -46.54
#